data_AF-A0A3N0ZIE5-F1
#
_entry.id   AF-A0A3N0ZIE5-F1
#
_cell.length_a   1.000
_cell.length_b   1.000
_cell.length_c   1.000
_cell.angle_alpha   90.00
_cell.angle_beta   90.00
_cell.angle_gamma   90.00
#
_symmetry.space_group_name_H-M   'P 1'
#
loop_
_entity.id
_entity.type
_entity.pdbx_description
1 polymer ?
#
loop_
_entity_poly.entity_id
_entity_poly.type
_entity_poly.pdbx_seq_one_letter_code
_entity_poly.pdbx_strand_id
1 'polypeptide(L)'
;MDKGKIIITLLIGLFLVAACSKPKIIRELPAGNLTKISPKESPNTKSDEVAPVQQPTNISIVDPCLKEGEVIKNAPFDGIITSAEFIRRTFPLTEYNKEAIDYLTSNVESVTFLTINQGYAAFSHPPTTRYIQRYQLPMSGSVGGTDIFSFSLKDGGIFFEVLPQPINSEFWDSHPFVTNDVLGNQLLIWASDRIDNQGGFSFPYQNEGNTDLYYAFKKPYENWDEVKIHNFNDVLADINTKYSEASPFLFCKCYNPTLLFASNRDSKDSTFDIFYVNLEIDFINQKITAKGPVKKFETGEQTINTSADERFPYIPYPHISTYDGDLNIYFTSNRNKDSIVFVTKDSAKRETRIIFKNVGGYDLYRFPIKRGKDFSCSPPPPPPPPKLTLVVRINEFCYNFDGSIIDSALNVDGVYLLNSRQCNAKVSYELEFGKKYRLEVADVKTGCGGICDSCFSQVIEFVSPTKILKDTTLEFTLNKYCIKRAPRLISFSMKKGLAFFVTGYWYPTTMDNLQELWRRSASGCLSLSNFIDSTDFRPDEKYFYVTAAEVNDRWLNETFYPTIDSLLQLLDTCYNNQKIVITVHGYTDPCPLRTVRDQAGRIIQDSTRFTCDESFVFERNDVKVVVPQGVLMKFPNLKTTEGKAFTPPIGTQQGNYVLAMLRAYFTQQTLKNGFKKKYAQFPEKLRRFDQFVAFTLYAFGIYDERPPCPEIDKDIVGVELANKPYPPTLNEPCNLPHSRRVMIYVDVVSSSMVEKKTFAREECGKISYITYLEKKKEKKPEVVQPPISEEELTEDLGEIEIYEEQELEKPQEKTCPGRTYKVVFCEARNTDEYEFLKGLIISLGFEVEDGVAETDGNQKYKLPIESKEIFCSPQEANELILTFNERLKKISPLINFRREQVRAYVKAF
;
A
#
# COMPACT_ATOMS: atom_id res chain seq x y z
N MET A 1 -32.75 1.48 -117.38
CA MET A 1 -31.81 2.35 -116.62
C MET A 1 -30.46 2.32 -117.28
N ASP A 2 -29.70 3.41 -117.21
CA ASP A 2 -28.50 3.64 -118.03
C ASP A 2 -27.21 3.34 -117.25
N LYS A 3 -26.33 2.53 -117.84
CA LYS A 3 -25.08 2.06 -117.21
C LYS A 3 -24.08 3.21 -116.98
N GLY A 4 -24.07 4.24 -117.84
CA GLY A 4 -23.17 5.39 -117.68
C GLY A 4 -23.41 6.16 -116.38
N LYS A 5 -24.68 6.35 -116.01
CA LYS A 5 -25.06 7.03 -114.76
C LYS A 5 -24.67 6.25 -113.51
N ILE A 6 -24.72 4.91 -113.55
CA ILE A 6 -24.30 4.06 -112.41
C ILE A 6 -22.79 4.21 -112.16
N ILE A 7 -21.97 4.21 -113.21
CA ILE A 7 -20.50 4.32 -113.10
C ILE A 7 -20.11 5.71 -112.57
N ILE A 8 -20.74 6.79 -113.04
CA ILE A 8 -20.46 8.15 -112.55
C ILE A 8 -20.86 8.30 -111.08
N THR A 9 -22.04 7.78 -110.66
CA THR A 9 -22.45 7.79 -109.25
C THR A 9 -21.51 6.96 -108.37
N LEU A 10 -20.99 5.83 -108.86
CA LEU A 10 -19.98 5.02 -108.16
C LEU A 10 -18.64 5.75 -108.00
N LEU A 11 -18.16 6.44 -109.05
CA LEU A 11 -16.93 7.24 -108.98
C LEU A 11 -17.05 8.44 -108.04
N ILE A 12 -18.17 9.18 -108.10
CA ILE A 12 -18.46 10.28 -107.18
C ILE A 12 -18.60 9.74 -105.74
N GLY A 13 -19.24 8.58 -105.55
CA GLY A 13 -19.32 7.88 -104.27
C GLY A 13 -17.94 7.51 -103.71
N LEU A 14 -17.06 6.92 -104.53
CA LEU A 14 -15.69 6.60 -104.11
C LEU A 14 -14.90 7.86 -103.73
N PHE A 15 -15.00 8.95 -104.50
CA PHE A 15 -14.30 10.20 -104.18
C PHE A 15 -14.82 10.86 -102.90
N LEU A 16 -16.13 10.86 -102.66
CA LEU A 16 -16.72 11.40 -101.42
C LEU A 16 -16.35 10.56 -100.18
N VAL A 17 -16.27 9.23 -100.31
CA VAL A 17 -15.81 8.34 -99.23
C VAL A 17 -14.29 8.49 -98.99
N ALA A 18 -13.49 8.69 -100.04
CA ALA A 18 -12.05 8.87 -99.92
C ALA A 18 -11.65 10.19 -99.24
N ALA A 19 -12.37 11.29 -99.51
CA ALA A 19 -11.99 12.65 -99.10
C ALA A 19 -12.32 13.03 -97.65
N CYS A 20 -13.25 12.34 -96.98
CA CYS A 20 -13.88 12.84 -95.74
C CYS A 20 -13.30 12.31 -94.41
N SER A 21 -12.23 11.50 -94.42
CA SER A 21 -11.57 11.03 -93.19
C SER A 21 -10.27 11.80 -92.90
N LYS A 22 -10.39 12.93 -92.19
CA LYS A 22 -9.26 13.59 -91.53
C LYS A 22 -8.57 12.58 -90.59
N PRO A 23 -7.22 12.55 -90.50
CA PRO A 23 -6.54 11.60 -89.63
C PRO A 23 -6.99 11.80 -88.18
N LYS A 24 -7.33 10.70 -87.51
CA LYS A 24 -7.82 10.73 -86.12
C LYS A 24 -6.65 11.05 -85.20
N ILE A 25 -6.61 12.28 -84.72
CA ILE A 25 -5.59 12.74 -83.77
C ILE A 25 -5.93 12.20 -82.38
N ILE A 26 -5.20 11.17 -81.95
CA ILE A 26 -5.28 10.66 -80.57
C ILE A 26 -4.32 11.46 -79.72
N ARG A 27 -4.79 11.93 -78.56
CA ARG A 27 -4.02 12.73 -77.61
C ARG A 27 -3.68 11.88 -76.39
N GLU A 28 -2.44 11.47 -76.32
CA GLU A 28 -1.87 10.71 -75.20
C GLU A 28 -1.11 11.66 -74.26
N LEU A 29 -1.02 11.30 -72.99
CA LEU A 29 -0.33 12.06 -71.94
C LEU A 29 0.71 11.10 -71.32
N PRO A 30 1.75 11.61 -70.65
CA PRO A 30 2.64 10.78 -69.85
C PRO A 30 1.85 9.96 -68.81
N ALA A 31 2.29 8.74 -68.50
CA ALA A 31 1.59 7.89 -67.54
C ALA A 31 1.54 8.55 -66.15
N GLY A 32 0.43 8.35 -65.43
CA GLY A 32 0.17 8.98 -64.13
C GLY A 32 -0.31 10.43 -64.17
N ASN A 33 -0.16 11.17 -65.29
CA ASN A 33 -0.59 12.56 -65.41
C ASN A 33 -2.11 12.72 -65.28
N LEU A 34 -2.56 13.61 -64.39
CA LEU A 34 -3.96 13.67 -63.94
C LEU A 34 -4.92 14.52 -64.80
N THR A 35 -4.44 15.16 -65.86
CA THR A 35 -5.23 16.08 -66.72
C THR A 35 -6.48 15.45 -67.38
N LYS A 36 -6.60 14.12 -67.39
CA LYS A 36 -7.38 13.39 -68.39
C LYS A 36 -8.86 13.07 -68.06
N ILE A 37 -9.41 13.59 -66.97
CA ILE A 37 -10.80 13.27 -66.55
C ILE A 37 -11.83 14.22 -67.17
N SER A 38 -11.69 15.54 -66.98
CA SER A 38 -12.60 16.55 -67.54
C SER A 38 -11.93 17.92 -67.61
N PRO A 39 -12.19 18.76 -68.63
CA PRO A 39 -11.66 20.14 -68.68
C PRO A 39 -12.16 21.07 -67.57
N LYS A 40 -13.14 20.64 -66.76
CA LYS A 40 -13.62 21.35 -65.56
C LYS A 40 -13.07 20.78 -64.24
N GLU A 41 -12.35 19.66 -64.31
CA GLU A 41 -11.95 18.83 -63.16
C GLU A 41 -10.51 18.33 -63.35
N SER A 42 -9.64 19.14 -63.96
CA SER A 42 -8.20 18.87 -64.05
C SER A 42 -7.49 19.56 -62.88
N PRO A 43 -6.65 18.87 -62.09
CA PRO A 43 -5.78 19.51 -61.11
C PRO A 43 -4.57 20.19 -61.78
N ASN A 44 -4.27 19.85 -63.03
CA ASN A 44 -3.15 20.41 -63.79
C ASN A 44 -3.63 21.61 -64.62
N THR A 45 -3.03 22.77 -64.39
CA THR A 45 -3.27 24.01 -65.13
C THR A 45 -2.06 24.36 -66.02
N LYS A 46 -1.98 25.61 -66.52
CA LYS A 46 -0.82 26.09 -67.29
C LYS A 46 0.30 26.66 -66.40
N SER A 47 0.04 26.84 -65.12
CA SER A 47 1.06 27.20 -64.13
C SER A 47 1.88 25.96 -63.76
N ASP A 48 3.00 26.15 -63.09
CA ASP A 48 3.74 25.03 -62.50
C ASP A 48 2.96 24.56 -61.26
N GLU A 49 2.40 23.35 -61.32
CA GLU A 49 1.68 22.78 -60.18
C GLU A 49 2.66 22.33 -59.10
N VAL A 50 2.54 22.94 -57.93
CA VAL A 50 3.42 22.76 -56.77
C VAL A 50 2.68 22.07 -55.62
N ALA A 51 3.38 21.13 -54.98
CA ALA A 51 2.99 20.36 -53.79
C ALA A 51 1.51 19.91 -53.72
N PRO A 52 1.19 18.63 -54.04
CA PRO A 52 -0.11 18.05 -53.70
C PRO A 52 -0.40 18.14 -52.20
N VAL A 53 -1.65 18.46 -51.89
CA VAL A 53 -2.15 18.57 -50.52
C VAL A 53 -3.59 18.07 -50.46
N GLN A 54 -3.93 17.37 -49.38
CA GLN A 54 -5.28 16.95 -49.04
C GLN A 54 -5.77 17.79 -47.85
N GLN A 55 -6.88 18.52 -48.00
CA GLN A 55 -7.52 19.15 -46.85
C GLN A 55 -8.24 18.06 -46.03
N PRO A 56 -8.01 17.95 -44.69
CA PRO A 56 -8.71 16.97 -43.86
C PRO A 56 -10.23 17.20 -43.84
N THR A 57 -10.99 16.20 -43.40
CA THR A 57 -12.45 16.31 -43.23
C THR A 57 -12.90 16.70 -41.82
N ASN A 58 -12.04 16.56 -40.81
CA ASN A 58 -12.40 16.69 -39.41
C ASN A 58 -11.91 18.01 -38.78
N ILE A 59 -12.75 18.57 -37.93
CA ILE A 59 -12.56 19.82 -37.18
C ILE A 59 -11.61 19.64 -36.00
N SER A 60 -11.47 18.41 -35.48
CA SER A 60 -10.91 18.13 -34.16
C SER A 60 -9.54 17.46 -34.18
N ILE A 61 -8.64 17.94 -33.31
CA ILE A 61 -7.29 17.39 -33.06
C ILE A 61 -7.35 16.11 -32.20
N VAL A 62 -8.50 15.80 -31.60
CA VAL A 62 -8.69 14.87 -30.46
C VAL A 62 -8.13 13.45 -30.64
N ASP A 63 -7.95 12.96 -31.87
CA ASP A 63 -7.06 11.81 -32.13
C ASP A 63 -6.44 11.91 -33.54
N PRO A 64 -5.14 12.26 -33.67
CA PRO A 64 -4.48 12.38 -34.96
C PRO A 64 -4.10 11.01 -35.56
N CYS A 65 -4.41 9.88 -34.92
CA CYS A 65 -4.37 8.55 -35.52
C CYS A 65 -5.71 8.17 -36.16
N LEU A 66 -6.84 8.70 -35.68
CA LEU A 66 -8.11 8.61 -36.42
C LEU A 66 -8.02 9.32 -37.78
N LYS A 67 -7.31 10.45 -37.86
CA LYS A 67 -6.99 11.14 -39.13
C LYS A 67 -6.36 10.20 -40.17
N GLU A 68 -5.50 9.27 -39.74
CA GLU A 68 -4.87 8.30 -40.66
C GLU A 68 -5.85 7.23 -41.19
N GLY A 69 -7.05 7.11 -40.61
CA GLY A 69 -8.13 6.21 -41.05
C GLY A 69 -9.40 6.92 -41.56
N GLU A 70 -9.41 8.25 -41.68
CA GLU A 70 -10.57 9.00 -42.19
C GLU A 70 -10.78 8.79 -43.69
N VAL A 71 -11.96 8.32 -44.08
CA VAL A 71 -12.31 8.04 -45.47
C VAL A 71 -12.94 9.27 -46.12
N ILE A 72 -12.16 10.02 -46.91
CA ILE A 72 -12.68 11.12 -47.75
C ILE A 72 -13.47 10.52 -48.92
N LYS A 73 -14.78 10.37 -48.74
CA LYS A 73 -15.67 9.76 -49.75
C LYS A 73 -16.08 10.77 -50.82
N ASN A 74 -16.10 10.32 -52.07
CA ASN A 74 -16.69 11.00 -53.22
C ASN A 74 -16.04 12.34 -53.65
N ALA A 75 -14.77 12.59 -53.29
CA ALA A 75 -13.99 13.69 -53.83
C ALA A 75 -13.19 13.24 -55.08
N PRO A 76 -13.07 14.08 -56.14
CA PRO A 76 -12.13 13.83 -57.23
C PRO A 76 -10.69 13.72 -56.72
N PHE A 77 -9.88 12.85 -57.34
CA PHE A 77 -8.47 12.61 -57.00
C PHE A 77 -8.22 12.37 -55.49
N ASP A 78 -9.13 11.63 -54.84
CA ASP A 78 -9.09 11.33 -53.40
C ASP A 78 -9.12 12.60 -52.50
N GLY A 79 -9.52 13.75 -53.05
CA GLY A 79 -9.49 15.05 -52.38
C GLY A 79 -8.17 15.81 -52.49
N ILE A 80 -7.21 15.35 -53.31
CA ILE A 80 -5.97 16.06 -53.59
C ILE A 80 -6.23 17.30 -54.45
N ILE A 81 -5.65 18.42 -54.01
CA ILE A 81 -5.48 19.67 -54.77
C ILE A 81 -4.00 20.08 -54.76
N THR A 82 -3.63 21.09 -55.53
CA THR A 82 -2.28 21.67 -55.50
C THR A 82 -2.22 22.84 -54.52
N SER A 83 -1.03 23.16 -54.02
CA SER A 83 -0.86 24.22 -53.01
C SER A 83 -1.29 25.60 -53.54
N ALA A 84 -1.04 25.88 -54.82
CA ALA A 84 -1.54 27.06 -55.51
C ALA A 84 -3.09 27.12 -55.55
N GLU A 85 -3.78 25.99 -55.74
CA GLU A 85 -5.24 25.94 -55.73
C GLU A 85 -5.84 26.10 -54.33
N PHE A 86 -5.16 25.66 -53.26
CA PHE A 86 -5.55 26.00 -51.88
C PHE A 86 -5.49 27.51 -51.63
N ILE A 87 -4.38 28.16 -52.01
CA ILE A 87 -4.23 29.61 -51.87
C ILE A 87 -5.30 30.35 -52.68
N ARG A 88 -5.57 29.93 -53.93
CA ARG A 88 -6.64 30.51 -54.78
C ARG A 88 -8.04 30.42 -54.17
N ARG A 89 -8.32 29.38 -53.36
CA ARG A 89 -9.60 29.23 -52.64
C ARG A 89 -9.65 30.01 -51.33
N THR A 90 -8.48 30.21 -50.70
CA THR A 90 -8.35 30.86 -49.39
C THR A 90 -8.51 32.37 -49.47
N PHE A 91 -7.95 32.99 -50.50
CA PHE A 91 -8.05 34.43 -50.73
C PHE A 91 -9.16 34.70 -51.77
N PRO A 92 -10.31 35.29 -51.40
CA PRO A 92 -11.42 35.50 -52.34
C PRO A 92 -11.03 36.52 -53.43
N LEU A 93 -11.16 36.11 -54.69
CA LEU A 93 -10.82 36.92 -55.86
C LEU A 93 -11.74 38.14 -56.03
N THR A 94 -11.14 39.31 -56.07
CA THR A 94 -11.75 40.60 -56.43
C THR A 94 -10.86 41.31 -57.46
N GLU A 95 -11.38 42.33 -58.15
CA GLU A 95 -10.57 43.14 -59.07
C GLU A 95 -9.42 43.88 -58.37
N TYR A 96 -9.52 44.12 -57.05
CA TYR A 96 -8.53 44.85 -56.27
C TYR A 96 -7.34 43.97 -55.82
N ASN A 97 -7.60 42.73 -55.41
CA ASN A 97 -6.58 41.82 -54.85
C ASN A 97 -6.08 40.76 -55.85
N LYS A 98 -6.61 40.70 -57.08
CA LYS A 98 -6.22 39.70 -58.08
C LYS A 98 -4.70 39.60 -58.28
N GLU A 99 -4.02 40.73 -58.45
CA GLU A 99 -2.56 40.80 -58.63
C GLU A 99 -1.80 40.12 -57.48
N ALA A 100 -2.27 40.32 -56.25
CA ALA A 100 -1.68 39.72 -55.06
C ALA A 100 -2.00 38.23 -54.88
N ILE A 101 -3.17 37.77 -55.37
CA ILE A 101 -3.52 36.34 -55.41
C ILE A 101 -2.74 35.62 -56.52
N ASP A 102 -2.65 36.22 -57.71
CA ASP A 102 -1.81 35.71 -58.81
C ASP A 102 -0.32 35.63 -58.35
N TYR A 103 0.15 36.60 -57.56
CA TYR A 103 1.47 36.56 -56.90
C TYR A 103 1.60 35.44 -55.87
N LEU A 104 0.74 35.37 -54.85
CA LEU A 104 0.81 34.34 -53.80
C LEU A 104 0.67 32.92 -54.35
N THR A 105 -0.20 32.71 -55.35
CA THR A 105 -0.37 31.39 -55.99
C THR A 105 0.81 30.99 -56.90
N SER A 106 1.69 31.94 -57.24
CA SER A 106 2.89 31.70 -58.04
C SER A 106 4.18 31.61 -57.20
N ASN A 107 4.13 31.97 -55.91
CA ASN A 107 5.28 31.91 -54.98
C ASN A 107 5.02 30.98 -53.77
N VAL A 108 3.83 30.39 -53.60
CA VAL A 108 3.64 29.31 -52.61
C VAL A 108 4.42 28.08 -53.06
N GLU A 109 5.21 27.48 -52.16
CA GLU A 109 6.03 26.29 -52.49
C GLU A 109 5.40 24.99 -51.96
N SER A 110 4.86 25.01 -50.74
CA SER A 110 3.98 23.93 -50.26
C SER A 110 2.98 24.38 -49.20
N VAL A 111 1.96 23.54 -48.98
CA VAL A 111 0.94 23.65 -47.93
C VAL A 111 0.81 22.30 -47.23
N THR A 112 0.71 22.30 -45.90
CA THR A 112 0.47 21.12 -45.06
C THR A 112 -0.61 21.41 -44.01
N PHE A 113 -1.53 20.47 -43.79
CA PHE A 113 -2.66 20.65 -42.87
C PHE A 113 -2.51 19.86 -41.58
N LEU A 114 -2.63 20.56 -40.44
CA LEU A 114 -2.84 19.94 -39.13
C LEU A 114 -4.32 19.53 -38.99
N THR A 115 -5.25 20.46 -39.22
CA THR A 115 -6.73 20.27 -39.20
C THR A 115 -7.36 20.85 -40.49
N ILE A 116 -8.70 20.87 -40.61
CA ILE A 116 -9.37 21.59 -41.72
C ILE A 116 -8.98 23.08 -41.83
N ASN A 117 -8.63 23.71 -40.71
CA ASN A 117 -8.58 25.16 -40.51
C ASN A 117 -7.20 25.64 -40.00
N GLN A 118 -6.25 24.73 -39.80
CA GLN A 118 -4.92 25.02 -39.26
C GLN A 118 -3.86 24.19 -39.97
N GLY A 119 -2.70 24.78 -40.19
CA GLY A 119 -1.59 24.15 -40.89
C GLY A 119 -0.42 25.09 -41.08
N TYR A 120 0.42 24.80 -42.05
CA TYR A 120 1.58 25.60 -42.42
C TYR A 120 1.70 25.69 -43.94
N ALA A 121 2.22 26.81 -44.44
CA ALA A 121 2.49 27.04 -45.85
C ALA A 121 3.80 27.81 -46.01
N ALA A 122 4.63 27.42 -46.97
CA ALA A 122 5.83 28.18 -47.31
C ALA A 122 5.58 29.07 -48.55
N PHE A 123 6.08 30.30 -48.50
CA PHE A 123 6.07 31.22 -49.63
C PHE A 123 7.49 31.71 -49.89
N SER A 124 7.98 31.56 -51.13
CA SER A 124 9.16 32.28 -51.58
C SER A 124 8.86 33.76 -51.76
N HIS A 125 9.88 34.59 -51.55
CA HIS A 125 9.82 36.04 -51.63
C HIS A 125 8.54 36.63 -50.98
N PRO A 126 8.27 36.32 -49.69
CA PRO A 126 7.00 36.63 -49.06
C PRO A 126 6.67 38.13 -49.12
N PRO A 127 5.39 38.52 -49.27
CA PRO A 127 5.06 39.91 -49.57
C PRO A 127 5.45 40.85 -48.43
N THR A 128 6.21 41.91 -48.74
CA THR A 128 6.61 42.91 -47.74
C THR A 128 5.42 43.50 -46.99
N THR A 129 5.61 43.97 -45.76
CA THR A 129 4.55 44.57 -44.92
C THR A 129 3.75 45.67 -45.63
N ARG A 130 4.39 46.45 -46.51
CA ARG A 130 3.73 47.48 -47.34
C ARG A 130 2.82 46.88 -48.42
N TYR A 131 3.19 45.74 -49.00
CA TYR A 131 2.38 45.02 -49.98
C TYR A 131 1.17 44.35 -49.30
N ILE A 132 1.40 43.69 -48.16
CA ILE A 132 0.34 43.13 -47.29
C ILE A 132 -0.71 44.21 -46.97
N GLN A 133 -0.26 45.37 -46.46
CA GLN A 133 -1.14 46.50 -46.13
C GLN A 133 -1.88 47.06 -47.34
N ARG A 134 -1.21 47.18 -48.50
CA ARG A 134 -1.82 47.71 -49.74
C ARG A 134 -2.94 46.82 -50.26
N TYR A 135 -2.76 45.50 -50.29
CA TYR A 135 -3.73 44.56 -50.86
C TYR A 135 -4.64 43.91 -49.79
N GLN A 136 -4.54 44.36 -48.53
CA GLN A 136 -5.32 43.85 -47.38
C GLN A 136 -5.23 42.33 -47.21
N LEU A 137 -4.02 41.78 -47.40
CA LEU A 137 -3.80 40.34 -47.29
C LEU A 137 -3.90 39.90 -45.82
N PRO A 138 -4.67 38.84 -45.48
CA PRO A 138 -4.69 38.24 -44.15
C PRO A 138 -3.40 37.46 -43.88
N MET A 139 -2.27 38.15 -43.84
CA MET A 139 -0.97 37.58 -43.46
C MET A 139 -0.09 38.61 -42.74
N SER A 140 0.92 38.16 -41.98
CA SER A 140 1.85 39.05 -41.29
C SER A 140 3.25 38.47 -41.07
N GLY A 141 4.24 39.34 -41.25
CA GLY A 141 5.65 39.06 -40.98
C GLY A 141 6.42 38.51 -42.19
N SER A 142 7.75 38.50 -42.04
CA SER A 142 8.74 37.83 -42.89
C SER A 142 10.08 37.82 -42.13
N VAL A 143 10.93 36.82 -42.35
CA VAL A 143 12.25 36.67 -41.74
C VAL A 143 13.35 36.58 -42.80
N GLY A 144 13.18 35.69 -43.79
CA GLY A 144 14.20 35.36 -44.80
C GLY A 144 13.76 35.53 -46.25
N GLY A 145 14.49 34.87 -47.15
CA GLY A 145 14.20 34.88 -48.60
C GLY A 145 13.01 33.99 -48.99
N THR A 146 12.68 33.01 -48.16
CA THR A 146 11.52 32.10 -48.24
C THR A 146 11.18 31.68 -46.82
N ASP A 147 9.92 31.90 -46.41
CA ASP A 147 9.48 31.75 -45.02
C ASP A 147 8.34 30.73 -44.90
N ILE A 148 8.36 29.94 -43.81
CA ILE A 148 7.25 29.11 -43.35
C ILE A 148 6.28 29.97 -42.53
N PHE A 149 5.02 30.03 -42.96
CA PHE A 149 3.92 30.64 -42.22
C PHE A 149 3.08 29.54 -41.58
N SER A 150 2.72 29.71 -40.32
CA SER A 150 1.55 29.02 -39.75
C SER A 150 0.27 29.65 -40.29
N PHE A 151 -0.80 28.89 -40.45
CA PHE A 151 -2.11 29.44 -40.77
C PHE A 151 -3.20 28.93 -39.83
N SER A 152 -4.18 29.79 -39.54
CA SER A 152 -5.32 29.47 -38.68
C SER A 152 -6.57 30.27 -39.05
N LEU A 153 -7.75 29.78 -38.68
CA LEU A 153 -9.01 30.52 -38.84
C LEU A 153 -9.10 31.68 -37.83
N LYS A 154 -9.23 32.92 -38.34
CA LYS A 154 -9.31 34.16 -37.58
C LYS A 154 -10.33 35.09 -38.23
N ASP A 155 -11.25 35.66 -37.44
CA ASP A 155 -12.30 36.59 -37.90
C ASP A 155 -13.16 36.08 -39.08
N GLY A 156 -13.26 34.76 -39.23
CA GLY A 156 -14.03 34.09 -40.29
C GLY A 156 -13.25 33.77 -41.58
N GLY A 157 -11.99 34.22 -41.70
CA GLY A 157 -11.08 33.85 -42.80
C GLY A 157 -9.87 33.05 -42.30
N ILE A 158 -9.01 32.57 -43.21
CA ILE A 158 -7.71 32.01 -42.83
C ILE A 158 -6.68 33.15 -42.81
N PHE A 159 -5.91 33.22 -41.73
CA PHE A 159 -4.82 34.18 -41.54
C PHE A 159 -3.47 33.46 -41.45
N PHE A 160 -2.43 34.00 -42.11
CA PHE A 160 -1.09 33.43 -42.21
C PHE A 160 -0.07 34.23 -41.38
N GLU A 161 0.50 33.64 -40.34
CA GLU A 161 1.47 34.29 -39.46
C GLU A 161 2.84 33.61 -39.59
N VAL A 162 3.86 34.41 -39.92
CA VAL A 162 5.23 33.91 -40.13
C VAL A 162 5.73 33.21 -38.86
N LEU A 163 6.41 32.08 -39.01
CA LEU A 163 7.10 31.48 -37.87
C LEU A 163 8.33 32.31 -37.47
N PRO A 164 8.62 32.45 -36.18
CA PRO A 164 9.79 33.17 -35.71
C PRO A 164 11.07 32.37 -35.96
N GLN A 165 12.22 33.01 -35.72
CA GLN A 165 13.44 32.28 -35.40
C GLN A 165 13.20 31.42 -34.14
N PRO A 166 13.74 30.20 -34.06
CA PRO A 166 14.74 29.64 -34.99
C PRO A 166 14.16 28.91 -36.21
N ILE A 167 12.83 28.72 -36.30
CA ILE A 167 12.20 27.92 -37.38
C ILE A 167 12.41 28.54 -38.75
N ASN A 168 12.12 29.84 -38.92
CA ASN A 168 12.60 30.58 -40.09
C ASN A 168 13.94 31.26 -39.76
N SER A 169 14.75 31.50 -40.77
CA SER A 169 16.07 32.12 -40.68
C SER A 169 16.27 33.12 -41.82
N GLU A 170 17.48 33.61 -42.06
CA GLU A 170 17.78 34.44 -43.25
C GLU A 170 17.88 33.63 -44.56
N PHE A 171 17.95 32.30 -44.42
CA PHE A 171 18.10 31.31 -45.49
C PHE A 171 16.75 30.99 -46.19
N TRP A 172 16.74 30.03 -47.11
CA TRP A 172 15.52 29.46 -47.69
C TRP A 172 14.96 28.42 -46.70
N ASP A 173 13.83 28.70 -46.07
CA ASP A 173 13.14 27.77 -45.16
C ASP A 173 11.77 27.40 -45.73
N SER A 174 11.63 26.15 -46.19
CA SER A 174 10.51 25.79 -47.03
C SER A 174 10.11 24.31 -46.99
N HIS A 175 9.13 23.97 -47.82
CA HIS A 175 8.53 22.64 -47.97
C HIS A 175 8.06 22.02 -46.62
N PRO A 176 7.33 22.76 -45.75
CA PRO A 176 6.86 22.26 -44.46
C PRO A 176 5.93 21.04 -44.61
N PHE A 177 6.15 20.07 -43.73
CA PHE A 177 5.22 18.99 -43.41
C PHE A 177 5.03 18.95 -41.89
N VAL A 178 3.78 19.03 -41.40
CA VAL A 178 3.48 18.95 -39.96
C VAL A 178 2.68 17.71 -39.62
N THR A 179 2.91 17.18 -38.42
CA THR A 179 1.98 16.26 -37.78
C THR A 179 2.01 16.36 -36.25
N ASN A 180 1.15 15.60 -35.55
CA ASN A 180 1.09 15.61 -34.09
C ASN A 180 0.76 14.25 -33.45
N ASP A 181 1.02 14.13 -32.16
CA ASP A 181 0.61 13.00 -31.31
C ASP A 181 -0.75 13.24 -30.59
N VAL A 182 -1.22 12.21 -29.88
CA VAL A 182 -2.47 12.21 -29.10
C VAL A 182 -2.47 13.16 -27.89
N LEU A 183 -1.34 13.77 -27.55
CA LEU A 183 -1.22 14.81 -26.52
C LEU A 183 -1.19 16.22 -27.13
N GLY A 184 -1.14 16.33 -28.46
CA GLY A 184 -1.03 17.59 -29.19
C GLY A 184 0.42 18.06 -29.41
N ASN A 185 1.43 17.25 -29.06
CA ASN A 185 2.83 17.56 -29.39
C ASN A 185 2.97 17.53 -30.91
N GLN A 186 3.43 18.64 -31.50
CA GLN A 186 3.65 18.77 -32.94
C GLN A 186 5.09 18.37 -33.31
N LEU A 187 5.23 17.79 -34.48
CA LEU A 187 6.48 17.57 -35.19
C LEU A 187 6.36 18.31 -36.52
N LEU A 188 7.20 19.33 -36.70
CA LEU A 188 7.39 20.02 -37.98
C LEU A 188 8.67 19.46 -38.63
N ILE A 189 8.57 19.08 -39.90
CA ILE A 189 9.68 18.68 -40.75
C ILE A 189 9.69 19.64 -41.94
N TRP A 190 10.86 20.14 -42.35
CA TRP A 190 10.97 21.06 -43.48
C TRP A 190 12.34 20.90 -44.18
N ALA A 191 12.50 21.52 -45.34
CA ALA A 191 13.76 21.60 -46.06
C ALA A 191 14.36 23.01 -45.89
N SER A 192 15.67 23.09 -45.68
CA SER A 192 16.36 24.37 -45.45
C SER A 192 17.76 24.33 -46.03
N ASP A 193 18.22 25.45 -46.61
CA ASP A 193 19.61 25.61 -47.04
C ASP A 193 20.51 26.33 -46.00
N ARG A 194 20.03 26.43 -44.76
CA ARG A 194 20.81 26.91 -43.61
C ARG A 194 22.05 26.05 -43.35
N ILE A 195 23.09 26.72 -42.83
CA ILE A 195 24.35 26.09 -42.41
C ILE A 195 24.08 25.00 -41.36
N ASP A 196 24.56 23.79 -41.63
CA ASP A 196 24.47 22.63 -40.74
C ASP A 196 25.71 22.52 -39.80
N ASN A 197 25.76 21.47 -38.98
CA ASN A 197 26.89 21.20 -38.08
C ASN A 197 28.20 20.82 -38.82
N GLN A 198 28.15 20.52 -40.13
CA GLN A 198 29.29 20.18 -40.98
C GLN A 198 29.77 21.38 -41.84
N GLY A 199 29.06 22.50 -41.83
CA GLY A 199 29.47 23.77 -42.44
C GLY A 199 29.03 23.97 -43.89
N GLY A 200 27.92 23.35 -44.29
CA GLY A 200 27.33 23.53 -45.62
C GLY A 200 26.96 24.97 -45.98
N PHE A 201 27.20 25.36 -47.24
CA PHE A 201 26.78 26.65 -47.82
C PHE A 201 25.87 26.42 -49.02
N SER A 202 24.91 27.32 -49.25
CA SER A 202 24.26 27.46 -50.55
C SER A 202 24.94 28.54 -51.42
N PHE A 203 25.12 28.20 -52.70
CA PHE A 203 25.58 29.06 -53.80
C PHE A 203 27.05 29.56 -53.74
N PRO A 204 27.79 29.63 -54.87
CA PRO A 204 27.46 29.15 -56.23
C PRO A 204 27.84 27.67 -56.46
N TYR A 205 27.08 27.00 -57.32
CA TYR A 205 27.08 25.54 -57.47
C TYR A 205 28.31 24.91 -58.14
N GLN A 206 28.63 23.68 -57.72
CA GLN A 206 29.35 22.67 -58.53
C GLN A 206 28.62 21.31 -58.47
N ASN A 207 27.35 21.26 -58.89
CA ASN A 207 26.45 20.08 -58.85
C ASN A 207 26.22 19.44 -57.46
N GLU A 208 26.82 20.00 -56.42
CA GLU A 208 26.58 19.74 -55.00
C GLU A 208 25.80 20.95 -54.46
N GLY A 209 24.70 20.70 -53.76
CA GLY A 209 23.77 21.72 -53.28
C GLY A 209 23.30 21.37 -51.89
N ASN A 210 23.43 22.30 -50.94
CA ASN A 210 23.31 21.99 -49.51
C ASN A 210 21.90 22.30 -48.98
N THR A 211 20.88 21.63 -49.52
CA THR A 211 19.51 21.71 -48.98
C THR A 211 19.28 20.48 -48.10
N ASP A 212 19.12 20.70 -46.80
CA ASP A 212 19.03 19.65 -45.79
C ASP A 212 17.60 19.53 -45.25
N LEU A 213 17.19 18.33 -44.84
CA LEU A 213 15.98 18.17 -44.03
C LEU A 213 16.27 18.52 -42.57
N TYR A 214 15.37 19.28 -41.97
CA TYR A 214 15.37 19.66 -40.56
C TYR A 214 14.06 19.24 -39.89
N TYR A 215 14.09 19.08 -38.57
CA TYR A 215 12.90 18.88 -37.77
C TYR A 215 12.94 19.59 -36.42
N ALA A 216 11.76 19.87 -35.88
CA ALA A 216 11.56 20.43 -34.54
C ALA A 216 10.30 19.84 -33.90
N PHE A 217 10.37 19.57 -32.61
CA PHE A 217 9.22 19.17 -31.79
C PHE A 217 8.73 20.35 -30.96
N LYS A 218 7.41 20.52 -30.87
CA LYS A 218 6.75 21.56 -30.08
C LYS A 218 5.67 20.95 -29.19
N LYS A 219 5.76 21.11 -27.87
CA LYS A 219 4.69 20.72 -26.94
C LYS A 219 3.54 21.74 -27.00
N PRO A 220 2.30 21.39 -26.61
CA PRO A 220 1.13 22.28 -26.71
C PRO A 220 1.23 23.65 -25.99
N TYR A 221 2.18 23.80 -25.06
CA TYR A 221 2.41 24.99 -24.25
C TYR A 221 3.71 25.74 -24.57
N GLU A 222 4.56 25.20 -25.45
CA GLU A 222 5.78 25.86 -25.93
C GLU A 222 5.43 26.79 -27.10
N ASN A 223 6.23 27.82 -27.36
CA ASN A 223 6.14 28.65 -28.54
C ASN A 223 7.14 28.21 -29.63
N TRP A 224 6.99 28.70 -30.87
CA TRP A 224 7.85 28.26 -32.01
C TRP A 224 9.26 28.89 -31.99
N ASP A 225 9.49 29.90 -31.15
CA ASP A 225 10.77 30.55 -30.85
C ASP A 225 11.56 29.84 -29.73
N GLU A 226 10.90 29.01 -28.92
CA GLU A 226 11.50 28.27 -27.80
C GLU A 226 12.00 26.86 -28.19
N VAL A 227 11.63 26.35 -29.38
CA VAL A 227 11.92 24.96 -29.77
C VAL A 227 13.38 24.72 -30.16
N LYS A 228 13.86 23.52 -29.87
CA LYS A 228 15.11 23.03 -30.42
C LYS A 228 14.92 22.50 -31.84
N ILE A 229 15.83 22.92 -32.73
CA ILE A 229 15.96 22.41 -34.10
C ILE A 229 17.00 21.29 -34.16
N HIS A 230 16.72 20.32 -35.02
CA HIS A 230 17.55 19.17 -35.31
C HIS A 230 17.71 18.99 -36.82
N ASN A 231 18.86 18.49 -37.23
CA ASN A 231 19.18 18.15 -38.61
C ASN A 231 19.05 16.63 -38.79
N PHE A 232 18.56 16.12 -39.93
CA PHE A 232 18.38 14.68 -40.12
C PHE A 232 19.68 13.85 -40.15
N ASN A 233 20.85 14.49 -40.27
CA ASN A 233 22.14 13.85 -39.99
C ASN A 233 22.22 13.26 -38.56
N ASP A 234 21.53 13.84 -37.57
CA ASP A 234 21.42 13.30 -36.19
C ASP A 234 20.65 11.96 -36.14
N VAL A 235 19.85 11.66 -37.17
CA VAL A 235 18.97 10.48 -37.26
C VAL A 235 19.61 9.37 -38.09
N LEU A 236 20.13 9.73 -39.27
CA LEU A 236 20.88 8.87 -40.18
C LEU A 236 21.57 9.75 -41.25
N ALA A 237 22.91 9.72 -41.32
CA ALA A 237 23.74 10.47 -42.29
C ALA A 237 23.67 9.96 -43.76
N ASP A 238 22.55 9.35 -44.13
CA ASP A 238 22.14 8.98 -45.49
C ASP A 238 20.76 9.61 -45.80
N ILE A 239 20.07 10.22 -44.83
CA ILE A 239 18.86 11.02 -45.09
C ILE A 239 19.31 12.33 -45.74
N ASN A 240 20.08 13.16 -45.04
CA ASN A 240 20.77 14.31 -45.61
C ASN A 240 22.14 13.89 -46.16
N THR A 241 22.61 14.56 -47.20
CA THR A 241 23.85 14.27 -47.93
C THR A 241 24.46 15.57 -48.49
N LYS A 242 25.57 15.50 -49.25
CA LYS A 242 26.16 16.66 -49.95
C LYS A 242 25.33 17.16 -51.17
N TYR A 243 24.07 16.75 -51.24
CA TYR A 243 23.15 16.97 -52.36
C TYR A 243 21.84 17.53 -51.82
N SER A 244 21.01 18.11 -52.68
CA SER A 244 19.79 18.75 -52.21
C SER A 244 18.74 17.71 -51.88
N GLU A 245 18.40 17.61 -50.60
CA GLU A 245 17.20 16.98 -50.08
C GLU A 245 16.06 18.01 -49.97
N ALA A 246 14.85 17.63 -50.38
CA ALA A 246 13.70 18.54 -50.39
C ALA A 246 12.36 17.81 -50.23
N SER A 247 11.30 18.57 -49.98
CA SER A 247 9.90 18.11 -50.07
C SER A 247 9.57 16.89 -49.18
N PRO A 248 9.81 16.97 -47.86
CA PRO A 248 9.51 15.90 -46.92
C PRO A 248 8.00 15.62 -46.79
N PHE A 249 7.64 14.37 -46.57
CA PHE A 249 6.28 13.92 -46.26
C PHE A 249 6.31 12.67 -45.36
N LEU A 250 5.50 12.63 -44.30
CA LEU A 250 5.44 11.47 -43.39
C LEU A 250 4.15 10.65 -43.59
N PHE A 251 4.32 9.40 -44.00
CA PHE A 251 3.27 8.39 -44.09
C PHE A 251 3.13 7.59 -42.77
N CYS A 252 1.89 7.25 -42.39
CA CYS A 252 1.54 6.33 -41.30
C CYS A 252 2.27 6.56 -39.97
N LYS A 253 2.25 7.79 -39.46
CA LYS A 253 3.01 8.19 -38.25
C LYS A 253 2.63 7.41 -36.99
N CYS A 254 1.44 6.81 -36.94
CA CYS A 254 0.96 6.17 -35.72
C CYS A 254 1.40 4.71 -35.57
N TYR A 255 1.78 4.03 -36.66
CA TYR A 255 2.09 2.60 -36.63
C TYR A 255 3.37 2.19 -37.38
N ASN A 256 3.69 2.87 -38.48
CA ASN A 256 4.87 2.57 -39.29
C ASN A 256 5.37 3.86 -39.98
N PRO A 257 5.90 4.83 -39.19
CA PRO A 257 6.30 6.13 -39.70
C PRO A 257 7.27 5.96 -40.86
N THR A 258 6.96 6.55 -42.01
CA THR A 258 7.79 6.44 -43.20
C THR A 258 7.96 7.83 -43.80
N LEU A 259 9.18 8.35 -43.74
CA LEU A 259 9.55 9.62 -44.36
C LEU A 259 9.79 9.36 -45.84
N LEU A 260 9.05 10.06 -46.69
CA LEU A 260 9.32 10.19 -48.12
C LEU A 260 9.91 11.58 -48.35
N PHE A 261 10.87 11.69 -49.28
CA PHE A 261 11.50 12.95 -49.64
C PHE A 261 12.05 12.88 -51.07
N ALA A 262 12.34 14.04 -51.65
CA ALA A 262 13.00 14.17 -52.95
C ALA A 262 14.51 14.43 -52.72
N SER A 263 15.38 13.85 -53.54
CA SER A 263 16.83 14.10 -53.51
C SER A 263 17.44 14.04 -54.91
N ASN A 264 18.39 14.92 -55.23
CA ASN A 264 19.12 14.89 -56.49
C ASN A 264 20.45 14.11 -56.46
N ARG A 265 20.73 13.34 -55.38
CA ARG A 265 22.00 12.62 -55.15
C ARG A 265 22.48 11.68 -56.25
N ASP A 266 21.56 11.12 -57.04
CA ASP A 266 21.86 10.18 -58.13
C ASP A 266 21.94 10.88 -59.51
N SER A 267 21.60 12.17 -59.58
CA SER A 267 21.48 12.90 -60.84
C SER A 267 22.74 13.65 -61.22
N LYS A 268 23.11 13.55 -62.49
CA LYS A 268 24.19 14.37 -63.09
C LYS A 268 23.69 15.74 -63.53
N ASP A 269 22.37 15.86 -63.73
CA ASP A 269 21.68 17.01 -64.29
C ASP A 269 20.83 17.74 -63.22
N SER A 270 21.12 17.48 -61.93
CA SER A 270 20.46 18.05 -60.73
C SER A 270 18.95 17.77 -60.59
N THR A 271 18.40 16.81 -61.32
CA THR A 271 17.01 16.34 -61.20
C THR A 271 16.80 15.55 -59.90
N PHE A 272 15.65 15.71 -59.24
CA PHE A 272 15.34 15.00 -58.00
C PHE A 272 14.63 13.68 -58.29
N ASP A 273 15.04 12.62 -57.61
CA ASP A 273 14.33 11.34 -57.49
C ASP A 273 13.63 11.27 -56.13
N ILE A 274 12.57 10.48 -56.00
CA ILE A 274 11.88 10.23 -54.73
C ILE A 274 12.54 9.04 -54.00
N PHE A 275 12.85 9.26 -52.73
CA PHE A 275 13.41 8.31 -51.76
C PHE A 275 12.49 8.16 -50.55
N TYR A 276 12.71 7.12 -49.75
CA TYR A 276 11.98 6.85 -48.52
C TYR A 276 12.81 6.10 -47.47
N VAL A 277 12.46 6.30 -46.19
CA VAL A 277 13.04 5.59 -45.03
C VAL A 277 11.99 5.39 -43.94
N ASN A 278 11.97 4.21 -43.32
CA ASN A 278 11.12 3.94 -42.17
C ASN A 278 11.76 4.51 -40.90
N LEU A 279 10.95 5.12 -40.03
CA LEU A 279 11.37 5.84 -38.83
C LEU A 279 10.62 5.32 -37.59
N GLU A 280 11.16 5.66 -36.42
CA GLU A 280 10.46 5.64 -35.12
C GLU A 280 10.54 7.05 -34.54
N ILE A 281 9.44 7.50 -33.96
CA ILE A 281 9.25 8.90 -33.55
C ILE A 281 8.75 8.90 -32.11
N ASP A 282 9.60 9.41 -31.21
CA ASP A 282 9.30 9.57 -29.80
C ASP A 282 9.00 11.05 -29.52
N PHE A 283 7.71 11.40 -29.49
CA PHE A 283 7.24 12.75 -29.19
C PHE A 283 7.50 13.16 -27.73
N ILE A 284 7.69 12.21 -26.80
CA ILE A 284 7.91 12.49 -25.37
C ILE A 284 9.36 12.89 -25.13
N ASN A 285 10.30 12.13 -25.72
CA ASN A 285 11.74 12.41 -25.64
C ASN A 285 12.25 13.27 -26.82
N GLN A 286 11.33 13.81 -27.64
CA GLN A 286 11.59 14.68 -28.79
C GLN A 286 12.67 14.13 -29.75
N LYS A 287 12.57 12.84 -30.09
CA LYS A 287 13.60 12.10 -30.85
C LYS A 287 13.04 11.34 -32.04
N ILE A 288 13.82 11.26 -33.11
CA ILE A 288 13.59 10.40 -34.27
C ILE A 288 14.73 9.38 -34.38
N THR A 289 14.44 8.16 -34.84
CA THR A 289 15.43 7.11 -35.16
C THR A 289 15.09 6.44 -36.49
N ALA A 290 16.10 6.10 -37.31
CA ALA A 290 15.88 5.33 -38.53
C ALA A 290 15.74 3.82 -38.25
N LYS A 291 14.86 3.16 -39.02
CA LYS A 291 14.60 1.70 -38.95
C LYS A 291 15.11 0.93 -40.18
N GLY A 292 16.04 1.53 -40.93
CA GLY A 292 16.70 0.95 -42.10
C GLY A 292 17.56 1.98 -42.83
N PRO A 293 18.25 1.58 -43.92
CA PRO A 293 18.87 2.52 -44.85
C PRO A 293 17.80 3.28 -45.64
N VAL A 294 18.19 4.38 -46.30
CA VAL A 294 17.33 5.05 -47.29
C VAL A 294 17.15 4.15 -48.51
N LYS A 295 15.98 4.21 -49.13
CA LYS A 295 15.60 3.43 -50.32
C LYS A 295 15.10 4.37 -51.41
N LYS A 296 15.47 4.07 -52.66
CA LYS A 296 14.95 4.75 -53.85
C LYS A 296 13.67 4.06 -54.36
N PHE A 297 12.73 4.80 -54.95
CA PHE A 297 11.69 4.19 -55.78
C PHE A 297 12.25 3.74 -57.15
N GLU A 298 11.56 2.80 -57.81
CA GLU A 298 11.96 2.26 -59.12
C GLU A 298 12.06 3.36 -60.18
N THR A 299 13.20 3.45 -60.90
CA THR A 299 13.45 4.43 -61.97
C THR A 299 13.15 3.84 -63.36
N GLY A 300 12.40 4.57 -64.19
CA GLY A 300 12.05 4.23 -65.58
C GLY A 300 10.89 5.07 -66.10
N GLU A 301 10.76 5.24 -67.42
CA GLU A 301 9.82 6.18 -68.07
C GLU A 301 8.34 6.10 -67.60
N GLN A 302 7.93 4.96 -67.04
CA GLN A 302 6.56 4.66 -66.62
C GLN A 302 6.45 4.32 -65.11
N THR A 303 7.42 4.75 -64.29
CA THR A 303 7.44 4.52 -62.82
C THR A 303 7.46 5.84 -62.05
N ILE A 304 7.70 5.80 -60.73
CA ILE A 304 7.71 6.97 -59.83
C ILE A 304 8.92 7.88 -60.07
N ASN A 305 10.05 7.33 -60.51
CA ASN A 305 11.29 8.06 -60.75
C ASN A 305 11.67 8.05 -62.25
N THR A 306 12.04 9.19 -62.84
CA THR A 306 12.51 9.30 -64.24
C THR A 306 13.71 10.25 -64.35
N SER A 307 14.17 10.54 -65.57
CA SER A 307 15.15 11.61 -65.85
C SER A 307 14.51 13.02 -65.81
N ALA A 308 13.62 13.24 -64.84
CA ALA A 308 12.87 14.47 -64.63
C ALA A 308 12.95 14.86 -63.16
N ASP A 309 12.53 16.08 -62.83
CA ASP A 309 12.52 16.56 -61.44
C ASP A 309 11.22 16.11 -60.75
N GLU A 310 11.32 15.11 -59.87
CA GLU A 310 10.22 14.47 -59.16
C GLU A 310 10.17 14.99 -57.71
N ARG A 311 9.13 15.78 -57.36
CA ARG A 311 9.06 16.45 -56.04
C ARG A 311 7.71 16.32 -55.35
N PHE A 312 7.70 16.59 -54.05
CA PHE A 312 6.53 16.58 -53.19
C PHE A 312 5.75 15.25 -53.22
N PRO A 313 6.39 14.13 -52.82
CA PRO A 313 5.68 12.89 -52.55
C PRO A 313 4.56 13.10 -51.52
N TYR A 314 3.37 12.62 -51.83
CA TYR A 314 2.20 12.69 -50.95
C TYR A 314 1.35 11.42 -51.09
N ILE A 315 0.83 10.90 -49.97
CA ILE A 315 -0.05 9.74 -49.96
C ILE A 315 -1.36 10.14 -49.24
N PRO A 316 -2.52 10.11 -49.92
CA PRO A 316 -3.80 10.53 -49.34
C PRO A 316 -4.26 9.62 -48.20
N TYR A 317 -4.93 10.22 -47.23
CA TYR A 317 -5.77 9.52 -46.26
C TYR A 317 -6.98 8.90 -46.97
N PRO A 318 -7.45 7.71 -46.54
CA PRO A 318 -6.98 6.94 -45.38
C PRO A 318 -5.72 6.10 -45.67
N HIS A 319 -4.72 6.21 -44.81
CA HIS A 319 -3.55 5.32 -44.79
C HIS A 319 -3.94 3.94 -44.25
N ILE A 320 -4.71 3.94 -43.14
CA ILE A 320 -5.28 2.75 -42.50
C ILE A 320 -6.47 2.27 -43.33
N SER A 321 -6.32 1.14 -44.02
CA SER A 321 -7.38 0.52 -44.81
C SER A 321 -7.55 -0.95 -44.44
N THR A 322 -8.78 -1.36 -44.18
CA THR A 322 -9.19 -2.78 -44.12
C THR A 322 -9.48 -3.39 -45.49
N TYR A 323 -9.51 -2.56 -46.54
CA TYR A 323 -9.65 -2.99 -47.93
C TYR A 323 -8.29 -3.14 -48.59
N ASP A 324 -8.15 -4.24 -49.34
CA ASP A 324 -6.96 -4.68 -50.07
C ASP A 324 -6.73 -3.87 -51.37
N GLY A 325 -6.93 -2.55 -51.28
CA GLY A 325 -6.85 -1.61 -52.40
C GLY A 325 -5.47 -0.97 -52.52
N ASP A 326 -5.05 -0.77 -53.78
CA ASP A 326 -3.81 -0.07 -54.13
C ASP A 326 -3.71 1.28 -53.41
N LEU A 327 -2.63 1.45 -52.65
CA LEU A 327 -2.25 2.74 -52.10
C LEU A 327 -1.66 3.57 -53.25
N ASN A 328 -1.97 4.86 -53.34
CA ASN A 328 -1.45 5.73 -54.41
C ASN A 328 -0.47 6.75 -53.84
N ILE A 329 0.65 6.96 -54.52
CA ILE A 329 1.50 8.13 -54.32
C ILE A 329 1.16 9.18 -55.39
N TYR A 330 1.04 10.42 -54.94
CA TYR A 330 0.89 11.63 -55.74
C TYR A 330 2.20 12.43 -55.64
N PHE A 331 2.64 13.05 -56.72
CA PHE A 331 3.84 13.92 -56.74
C PHE A 331 3.80 14.87 -57.94
N THR A 332 4.53 15.98 -57.87
CA THR A 332 4.68 16.92 -58.99
C THR A 332 5.89 16.53 -59.83
N SER A 333 5.78 16.65 -61.16
CA SER A 333 6.87 16.29 -62.05
C SER A 333 6.98 17.21 -63.27
N ASN A 334 8.22 17.50 -63.69
CA ASN A 334 8.49 18.20 -64.96
C ASN A 334 8.71 17.27 -66.18
N ARG A 335 8.33 15.99 -66.08
CA ARG A 335 8.33 15.01 -67.18
C ARG A 335 7.89 15.61 -68.52
N ASN A 336 8.76 15.53 -69.51
CA ASN A 336 8.52 16.02 -70.88
C ASN A 336 8.29 17.54 -71.02
N LYS A 337 8.71 18.39 -70.06
CA LYS A 337 8.55 19.86 -70.09
C LYS A 337 8.96 20.51 -71.42
N ASP A 338 10.02 20.04 -72.08
CA ASP A 338 10.52 20.63 -73.33
C ASP A 338 10.23 19.78 -74.58
N SER A 339 9.28 18.84 -74.49
CA SER A 339 9.26 17.64 -75.33
C SER A 339 7.91 17.38 -76.03
N ILE A 340 7.85 17.63 -77.34
CA ILE A 340 6.75 17.21 -78.25
C ILE A 340 7.23 15.99 -79.07
N VAL A 341 7.48 14.88 -78.40
CA VAL A 341 8.42 13.86 -78.93
C VAL A 341 7.81 12.91 -79.97
N PHE A 342 6.56 12.47 -79.78
CA PHE A 342 6.02 11.34 -80.56
C PHE A 342 4.76 11.69 -81.35
N VAL A 343 4.93 11.74 -82.67
CA VAL A 343 3.86 11.80 -83.69
C VAL A 343 3.82 10.47 -84.46
N THR A 344 3.37 9.40 -83.82
CA THR A 344 3.24 8.08 -84.47
C THR A 344 2.03 8.06 -85.39
N LYS A 345 2.30 8.05 -86.70
CA LYS A 345 1.29 7.81 -87.75
C LYS A 345 1.09 6.31 -87.95
N ASP A 346 -0.05 5.80 -87.55
CA ASP A 346 -0.51 4.48 -87.98
C ASP A 346 -1.15 4.60 -89.36
N SER A 347 -0.34 4.37 -90.39
CA SER A 347 -0.75 4.43 -91.80
C SER A 347 -1.86 3.43 -92.16
N ALA A 348 -2.00 2.32 -91.40
CA ALA A 348 -3.04 1.33 -91.63
C ALA A 348 -4.38 1.75 -91.00
N LYS A 349 -4.36 2.37 -89.81
CA LYS A 349 -5.57 2.84 -89.11
C LYS A 349 -5.98 4.29 -89.46
N ARG A 350 -5.15 5.03 -90.20
CA ARG A 350 -5.27 6.50 -90.41
C ARG A 350 -5.29 7.31 -89.10
N GLU A 351 -4.65 6.78 -88.06
CA GLU A 351 -4.52 7.44 -86.75
C GLU A 351 -3.19 8.20 -86.68
N THR A 352 -3.19 9.33 -85.99
CA THR A 352 -1.97 10.06 -85.63
C THR A 352 -1.99 10.24 -84.13
N ARG A 353 -1.18 9.46 -83.43
CA ARG A 353 -1.00 9.64 -81.98
C ARG A 353 -0.05 10.79 -81.76
N ILE A 354 -0.45 11.70 -80.88
CA ILE A 354 0.38 12.80 -80.39
C ILE A 354 0.43 12.63 -78.89
N ILE A 355 1.62 12.33 -78.36
CA ILE A 355 1.87 12.42 -76.92
C ILE A 355 2.09 13.91 -76.59
N PHE A 356 1.34 14.42 -75.64
CA PHE A 356 1.44 15.79 -75.16
C PHE A 356 2.54 15.96 -74.11
N LYS A 357 3.07 17.18 -74.05
CA LYS A 357 3.77 17.79 -72.91
C LYS A 357 2.87 17.75 -71.65
N ASN A 358 3.48 17.93 -70.47
CA ASN A 358 2.84 18.57 -69.32
C ASN A 358 1.98 19.79 -69.73
N VAL A 359 0.94 20.09 -68.95
CA VAL A 359 0.07 21.26 -69.16
C VAL A 359 0.80 22.54 -68.72
N GLY A 360 1.53 22.47 -67.61
CA GLY A 360 2.45 23.48 -67.12
C GLY A 360 3.92 23.15 -67.45
N GLY A 361 4.84 23.65 -66.63
CA GLY A 361 6.19 23.12 -66.49
C GLY A 361 6.22 21.95 -65.52
N TYR A 362 5.62 22.09 -64.34
CA TYR A 362 5.28 20.98 -63.42
C TYR A 362 3.79 20.65 -63.49
N ASP A 363 3.49 19.35 -63.51
CA ASP A 363 2.14 18.78 -63.49
C ASP A 363 2.00 17.82 -62.30
N LEU A 364 0.78 17.56 -61.82
CA LEU A 364 0.52 16.53 -60.83
C LEU A 364 0.38 15.14 -61.48
N TYR A 365 1.06 14.16 -60.87
CA TYR A 365 1.10 12.75 -61.25
C TYR A 365 0.60 11.85 -60.13
N ARG A 366 0.15 10.64 -60.49
CA ARG A 366 -0.24 9.58 -59.56
C ARG A 366 0.21 8.19 -60.02
N PHE A 367 0.80 7.42 -59.12
CA PHE A 367 1.20 6.03 -59.34
C PHE A 367 0.76 5.11 -58.18
N PRO A 368 0.43 3.84 -58.42
CA PRO A 368 0.15 2.88 -57.36
C PRO A 368 1.44 2.41 -56.68
N ILE A 369 1.39 2.25 -55.36
CA ILE A 369 2.44 1.67 -54.51
C ILE A 369 1.89 0.46 -53.74
N LYS A 370 2.66 -0.62 -53.71
CA LYS A 370 2.26 -1.87 -53.07
C LYS A 370 2.31 -1.74 -51.55
N ARG A 371 1.26 -2.18 -50.85
CA ARG A 371 1.20 -2.26 -49.37
C ARG A 371 2.09 -3.39 -48.82
N GLY A 372 3.41 -3.29 -49.06
CA GLY A 372 4.43 -4.16 -48.48
C GLY A 372 4.88 -3.70 -47.09
N LYS A 373 5.91 -4.35 -46.52
CA LYS A 373 6.48 -4.04 -45.19
C LYS A 373 6.74 -2.55 -44.97
N ASP A 374 7.24 -1.87 -46.00
CA ASP A 374 7.69 -0.48 -45.89
C ASP A 374 6.53 0.54 -46.00
N PHE A 375 5.33 0.09 -46.41
CA PHE A 375 4.12 0.90 -46.60
C PHE A 375 2.87 0.28 -45.95
N SER A 376 3.04 -0.66 -45.02
CA SER A 376 1.95 -1.27 -44.27
C SER A 376 1.51 -0.34 -43.14
N CYS A 377 0.29 0.20 -43.23
CA CYS A 377 -0.31 1.03 -42.19
C CYS A 377 -1.45 0.28 -41.49
N SER A 378 -1.10 -0.40 -40.41
CA SER A 378 -2.02 -1.21 -39.60
C SER A 378 -1.62 -1.13 -38.13
N PRO A 379 -2.56 -1.02 -37.18
CA PRO A 379 -2.22 -1.05 -35.76
C PRO A 379 -1.47 -2.34 -35.40
N PRO A 380 -0.44 -2.28 -34.54
CA PRO A 380 0.17 -3.50 -34.01
C PRO A 380 -0.89 -4.34 -33.27
N PRO A 381 -0.71 -5.67 -33.18
CA PRO A 381 -1.61 -6.51 -32.40
C PRO A 381 -1.68 -5.98 -30.96
N PRO A 382 -2.88 -5.90 -30.36
CA PRO A 382 -3.06 -5.24 -29.07
C PRO A 382 -2.16 -5.91 -28.02
N PRO A 383 -1.38 -5.13 -27.23
CA PRO A 383 -0.60 -5.69 -26.15
C PRO A 383 -1.52 -6.40 -25.15
N PRO A 384 -1.02 -7.42 -24.42
CA PRO A 384 -1.82 -8.06 -23.38
C PRO A 384 -2.33 -7.02 -22.37
N PRO A 385 -3.58 -7.13 -21.89
CA PRO A 385 -4.17 -6.13 -21.03
C PRO A 385 -3.33 -5.98 -19.75
N PRO A 386 -3.00 -4.74 -19.32
CA PRO A 386 -2.11 -4.52 -18.20
C PRO A 386 -2.71 -5.04 -16.90
N LYS A 387 -1.87 -5.63 -16.05
CA LYS A 387 -2.29 -6.30 -14.81
C LYS A 387 -2.29 -5.36 -13.61
N LEU A 388 -3.39 -5.36 -12.86
CA LEU A 388 -3.42 -4.78 -11.52
C LEU A 388 -3.09 -5.86 -10.50
N THR A 389 -2.08 -5.65 -9.68
CA THR A 389 -1.70 -6.58 -8.60
C THR A 389 -1.77 -5.91 -7.24
N LEU A 390 -1.94 -6.73 -6.20
CA LEU A 390 -1.98 -6.37 -4.80
C LEU A 390 -0.86 -7.10 -4.06
N VAL A 391 -0.08 -6.37 -3.28
CA VAL A 391 0.82 -6.91 -2.26
C VAL A 391 0.39 -6.36 -0.91
N VAL A 392 0.32 -7.21 0.12
CA VAL A 392 -0.01 -6.82 1.48
C VAL A 392 1.13 -7.21 2.42
N ARG A 393 1.62 -6.26 3.20
CA ARG A 393 2.52 -6.47 4.35
C ARG A 393 1.71 -6.46 5.64
N ILE A 394 2.16 -7.18 6.65
CA ILE A 394 1.55 -7.20 7.99
C ILE A 394 2.60 -6.75 9.01
N ASN A 395 2.20 -5.89 9.95
CA ASN A 395 2.99 -5.54 11.13
C ASN A 395 2.26 -6.01 12.39
N GLU A 396 3.00 -6.45 13.40
CA GLU A 396 2.49 -6.79 14.73
C GLU A 396 3.10 -5.87 15.78
N PHE A 397 2.26 -5.37 16.69
CA PHE A 397 2.66 -4.55 17.84
C PHE A 397 2.09 -5.14 19.13
N CYS A 398 2.96 -5.54 20.06
CA CYS A 398 2.59 -6.17 21.31
C CYS A 398 2.70 -5.16 22.47
N TYR A 399 1.62 -4.93 23.21
CA TYR A 399 1.57 -3.97 24.32
C TYR A 399 1.28 -4.64 25.66
N ASN A 400 1.88 -4.12 26.73
CA ASN A 400 1.50 -4.41 28.10
C ASN A 400 0.13 -3.78 28.42
N PHE A 401 -0.45 -4.15 29.57
CA PHE A 401 -1.69 -3.59 30.09
C PHE A 401 -1.59 -2.09 30.45
N ASP A 402 -0.37 -1.55 30.56
CA ASP A 402 -0.07 -0.13 30.82
C ASP A 402 0.13 0.69 29.54
N GLY A 403 0.04 0.06 28.35
CA GLY A 403 0.29 0.71 27.06
C GLY A 403 1.75 0.79 26.64
N SER A 404 2.72 0.28 27.43
CA SER A 404 4.10 0.16 26.99
C SER A 404 4.26 -0.91 25.90
N ILE A 405 5.08 -0.65 24.88
CA ILE A 405 5.42 -1.64 23.85
C ILE A 405 6.37 -2.67 24.46
N ILE A 406 6.01 -3.94 24.32
CA ILE A 406 6.83 -5.10 24.71
C ILE A 406 7.74 -5.52 23.56
N ASP A 407 7.16 -5.58 22.37
CA ASP A 407 7.75 -6.13 21.16
C ASP A 407 6.99 -5.58 19.93
N SER A 408 7.66 -5.51 18.78
CA SER A 408 7.07 -5.06 17.52
C SER A 408 7.80 -5.69 16.34
N ALA A 409 7.05 -6.41 15.50
CA ALA A 409 7.58 -7.10 14.33
C ALA A 409 7.00 -6.48 13.05
N LEU A 410 7.86 -5.88 12.22
CA LEU A 410 7.47 -5.27 10.95
C LEU A 410 7.57 -6.29 9.80
N ASN A 411 6.64 -6.23 8.86
CA ASN A 411 6.60 -7.08 7.66
C ASN A 411 6.71 -8.60 7.99
N VAL A 412 5.90 -9.07 8.94
CA VAL A 412 5.84 -10.49 9.33
C VAL A 412 5.28 -11.37 8.21
N ASP A 413 5.65 -12.65 8.24
CA ASP A 413 4.95 -13.67 7.46
C ASP A 413 3.63 -14.01 8.15
N GLY A 414 2.52 -13.82 7.44
CA GLY A 414 1.19 -13.90 8.02
C GLY A 414 0.10 -13.98 6.95
N VAL A 415 -1.15 -13.96 7.41
CA VAL A 415 -2.32 -14.23 6.57
C VAL A 415 -3.32 -13.10 6.72
N TYR A 416 -3.90 -12.65 5.61
CA TYR A 416 -4.95 -11.63 5.56
C TYR A 416 -6.17 -12.16 4.80
N LEU A 417 -7.30 -11.49 4.95
CA LEU A 417 -8.52 -11.74 4.17
C LEU A 417 -8.70 -10.65 3.13
N LEU A 418 -8.93 -11.04 1.88
CA LEU A 418 -9.27 -10.20 0.73
C LEU A 418 -10.73 -10.49 0.35
N ASN A 419 -11.68 -9.64 0.75
CA ASN A 419 -13.12 -9.94 0.65
C ASN A 419 -13.46 -11.33 1.21
N SER A 420 -13.02 -11.61 2.45
CA SER A 420 -13.13 -12.91 3.13
C SER A 420 -12.35 -14.08 2.52
N ARG A 421 -11.65 -13.92 1.38
CA ARG A 421 -10.73 -14.94 0.84
C ARG A 421 -9.39 -14.88 1.56
N GLN A 422 -8.95 -16.01 2.10
CA GLN A 422 -7.65 -16.14 2.76
C GLN A 422 -6.48 -16.00 1.77
N CYS A 423 -5.54 -15.09 2.07
CA CYS A 423 -4.39 -14.71 1.25
C CYS A 423 -3.12 -14.55 2.12
N ASN A 424 -1.94 -14.82 1.56
CA ASN A 424 -0.66 -14.75 2.27
C ASN A 424 -0.02 -13.37 2.10
N ALA A 425 0.53 -12.80 3.18
CA ALA A 425 1.33 -11.58 3.10
C ALA A 425 2.54 -11.75 2.16
N LYS A 426 3.03 -10.64 1.61
CA LYS A 426 4.16 -10.54 0.65
C LYS A 426 3.93 -11.22 -0.72
N VAL A 427 2.90 -12.04 -0.88
CA VAL A 427 2.51 -12.65 -2.16
C VAL A 427 1.69 -11.66 -2.99
N SER A 428 1.93 -11.63 -4.30
CA SER A 428 1.17 -10.82 -5.26
C SER A 428 -0.13 -11.51 -5.68
N TYR A 429 -1.25 -10.78 -5.61
CA TYR A 429 -2.56 -11.23 -6.06
C TYR A 429 -3.10 -10.31 -7.16
N GLU A 430 -3.57 -10.88 -8.27
CA GLU A 430 -4.18 -10.11 -9.37
C GLU A 430 -5.59 -9.62 -8.97
N LEU A 431 -5.90 -8.37 -9.30
CA LEU A 431 -7.18 -7.72 -8.99
C LEU A 431 -8.00 -7.46 -10.25
N GLU A 432 -9.33 -7.56 -10.11
CA GLU A 432 -10.29 -7.12 -11.12
C GLU A 432 -10.45 -5.59 -11.04
N PHE A 433 -10.72 -4.95 -12.18
CA PHE A 433 -10.94 -3.50 -12.28
C PHE A 433 -12.34 -3.08 -11.79
N GLY A 434 -12.46 -1.86 -11.24
CA GLY A 434 -13.72 -1.27 -10.78
C GLY A 434 -14.38 -1.97 -9.59
N LYS A 435 -13.67 -2.84 -8.87
CA LYS A 435 -14.22 -3.75 -7.85
C LYS A 435 -13.85 -3.26 -6.44
N LYS A 436 -14.80 -3.34 -5.50
CA LYS A 436 -14.54 -3.05 -4.09
C LYS A 436 -13.77 -4.20 -3.43
N TYR A 437 -12.73 -3.85 -2.68
CA TYR A 437 -11.91 -4.76 -1.89
C TYR A 437 -11.84 -4.29 -0.43
N ARG A 438 -11.94 -5.26 0.48
CA ARG A 438 -11.77 -5.12 1.93
C ARG A 438 -10.63 -6.03 2.37
N LEU A 439 -9.66 -5.44 3.06
CA LEU A 439 -8.46 -6.08 3.63
C LEU A 439 -8.56 -6.08 5.16
N GLU A 440 -8.26 -7.20 5.79
CA GLU A 440 -8.12 -7.33 7.25
C GLU A 440 -7.13 -8.46 7.58
N VAL A 441 -6.42 -8.39 8.71
CA VAL A 441 -5.53 -9.49 9.14
C VAL A 441 -6.39 -10.66 9.62
N ALA A 442 -6.12 -11.87 9.11
CA ALA A 442 -6.84 -13.07 9.52
C ALA A 442 -6.44 -13.47 10.95
N ASP A 443 -7.38 -13.96 11.75
CA ASP A 443 -7.12 -14.21 13.17
C ASP A 443 -6.42 -15.56 13.42
N VAL A 444 -5.15 -15.58 13.04
CA VAL A 444 -4.18 -16.66 13.24
C VAL A 444 -3.41 -16.41 14.54
N LYS A 445 -2.80 -17.47 15.11
CA LYS A 445 -1.84 -17.37 16.20
C LYS A 445 -0.62 -16.53 15.77
N THR A 446 -0.65 -15.26 16.13
CA THR A 446 0.40 -14.26 15.87
C THR A 446 1.49 -14.28 16.96
N GLY A 447 2.62 -13.62 16.73
CA GLY A 447 3.74 -13.60 17.69
C GLY A 447 3.35 -13.01 19.05
N CYS A 448 2.53 -11.96 19.03
CA CYS A 448 1.94 -11.38 20.24
C CYS A 448 0.80 -12.22 20.88
N GLY A 449 0.39 -13.35 20.29
CA GLY A 449 -0.94 -13.94 20.48
C GLY A 449 -1.04 -15.10 21.46
N GLY A 450 -1.04 -14.83 22.76
CA GLY A 450 -1.53 -15.76 23.78
C GLY A 450 -3.07 -15.83 23.82
N ILE A 451 -3.61 -16.78 24.59
CA ILE A 451 -5.08 -16.97 24.78
C ILE A 451 -5.72 -15.79 25.54
N CYS A 452 -4.91 -14.89 26.09
CA CYS A 452 -5.28 -13.90 27.09
C CYS A 452 -5.13 -12.45 26.61
N ASP A 453 -4.75 -12.27 25.35
CA ASP A 453 -4.40 -10.99 24.76
C ASP A 453 -5.56 -10.47 23.91
N SER A 454 -5.80 -9.16 23.96
CA SER A 454 -6.86 -8.50 23.20
C SER A 454 -6.28 -7.92 21.93
N CYS A 455 -6.41 -8.65 20.82
CA CYS A 455 -5.93 -8.21 19.51
C CYS A 455 -7.01 -7.51 18.69
N PHE A 456 -6.63 -6.45 17.97
CA PHE A 456 -7.42 -5.86 16.89
C PHE A 456 -6.53 -5.60 15.66
N SER A 457 -7.11 -5.67 14.47
CA SER A 457 -6.42 -5.45 13.21
C SER A 457 -7.01 -4.25 12.47
N GLN A 458 -6.15 -3.52 11.76
CA GLN A 458 -6.58 -2.47 10.86
C GLN A 458 -7.33 -3.07 9.66
N VAL A 459 -8.50 -2.50 9.35
CA VAL A 459 -9.28 -2.81 8.15
C VAL A 459 -9.02 -1.72 7.11
N ILE A 460 -8.76 -2.09 5.86
CA ILE A 460 -8.64 -1.17 4.73
C ILE A 460 -9.70 -1.52 3.69
N GLU A 461 -10.52 -0.56 3.29
CA GLU A 461 -11.43 -0.68 2.15
C GLU A 461 -10.99 0.23 1.01
N PHE A 462 -10.98 -0.29 -0.22
CA PHE A 462 -10.70 0.47 -1.43
C PHE A 462 -11.53 -0.03 -2.61
N VAL A 463 -11.53 0.73 -3.70
CA VAL A 463 -12.08 0.30 -5.00
C VAL A 463 -10.95 0.33 -6.01
N SER A 464 -10.75 -0.73 -6.78
CA SER A 464 -9.75 -0.75 -7.84
C SER A 464 -10.12 0.22 -8.97
N PRO A 465 -9.14 0.85 -9.65
CA PRO A 465 -9.41 1.70 -10.80
C PRO A 465 -10.17 0.92 -11.89
N THR A 466 -10.94 1.62 -12.73
CA THR A 466 -11.66 1.01 -13.87
C THR A 466 -10.78 0.77 -15.09
N LYS A 467 -9.59 1.38 -15.14
CA LYS A 467 -8.57 1.21 -16.20
C LYS A 467 -7.19 1.58 -15.64
N ILE A 468 -6.15 0.90 -16.11
CA ILE A 468 -4.73 1.29 -15.94
C ILE A 468 -4.04 1.31 -17.32
N LEU A 469 -2.88 1.97 -17.41
CA LEU A 469 -2.13 2.14 -18.67
C LEU A 469 -0.92 1.20 -18.81
N LYS A 470 -0.48 0.59 -17.71
CA LYS A 470 0.61 -0.37 -17.61
C LYS A 470 0.44 -1.21 -16.35
N ASP A 471 1.15 -2.33 -16.25
CA ASP A 471 1.18 -3.16 -15.05
C ASP A 471 1.45 -2.31 -13.80
N THR A 472 0.63 -2.52 -12.77
CA THR A 472 0.57 -1.67 -11.57
C THR A 472 0.41 -2.53 -10.32
N THR A 473 1.24 -2.30 -9.32
CA THR A 473 1.14 -2.96 -8.01
C THR A 473 0.61 -1.95 -6.99
N LEU A 474 -0.48 -2.29 -6.31
CA LEU A 474 -0.93 -1.63 -5.09
C LEU A 474 -0.26 -2.34 -3.91
N GLU A 475 0.46 -1.58 -3.08
CA GLU A 475 1.06 -2.11 -1.85
C GLU A 475 0.37 -1.49 -0.63
N PHE A 476 -0.17 -2.35 0.24
CA PHE A 476 -0.80 -1.96 1.50
C PHE A 476 -0.06 -2.58 2.69
N THR A 477 -0.11 -1.91 3.84
CA THR A 477 0.38 -2.45 5.11
C THR A 477 -0.77 -2.50 6.11
N LEU A 478 -1.01 -3.68 6.70
CA LEU A 478 -2.01 -3.88 7.74
C LEU A 478 -1.31 -4.01 9.09
N ASN A 479 -1.75 -3.23 10.07
CA ASN A 479 -1.22 -3.28 11.43
C ASN A 479 -2.14 -4.11 12.33
N LYS A 480 -1.60 -5.08 13.06
CA LYS A 480 -2.27 -5.82 14.16
C LYS A 480 -1.70 -5.33 15.49
N TYR A 481 -2.56 -4.91 16.39
CA TYR A 481 -2.21 -4.42 17.73
C TYR A 481 -2.77 -5.41 18.75
N CYS A 482 -1.94 -5.93 19.65
CA CYS A 482 -2.34 -6.89 20.67
C CYS A 482 -1.97 -6.38 22.06
N ILE A 483 -2.97 -6.22 22.92
CA ILE A 483 -2.80 -5.67 24.27
C ILE A 483 -2.98 -6.80 25.30
N LYS A 484 -1.98 -7.02 26.16
CA LYS A 484 -2.09 -7.95 27.28
C LYS A 484 -3.14 -7.48 28.28
N ARG A 485 -4.05 -8.36 28.70
CA ARG A 485 -5.05 -8.01 29.72
C ARG A 485 -4.39 -7.78 31.09
N ALA A 486 -4.89 -6.84 31.87
CA ALA A 486 -4.43 -6.68 33.26
C ALA A 486 -4.76 -7.97 34.07
N PRO A 487 -3.79 -8.52 34.84
CA PRO A 487 -4.00 -9.74 35.61
C PRO A 487 -5.01 -9.51 36.73
N ARG A 488 -6.03 -10.37 36.84
CA ARG A 488 -7.03 -10.26 37.92
C ARG A 488 -6.44 -10.74 39.24
N LEU A 489 -6.25 -9.80 40.16
CA LEU A 489 -5.88 -10.10 41.54
C LEU A 489 -7.12 -10.18 42.44
N ILE A 490 -7.14 -11.16 43.34
CA ILE A 490 -8.16 -11.30 44.40
C ILE A 490 -7.47 -11.43 45.77
N SER A 491 -8.16 -11.02 46.84
CA SER A 491 -7.70 -11.19 48.22
C SER A 491 -8.76 -11.95 49.02
N PHE A 492 -8.35 -12.95 49.79
CA PHE A 492 -9.24 -13.78 50.60
C PHE A 492 -8.47 -14.41 51.77
N SER A 493 -9.10 -14.46 52.95
CA SER A 493 -8.63 -15.18 54.14
C SER A 493 -9.85 -15.71 54.91
N MET A 494 -9.87 -16.99 55.27
CA MET A 494 -10.82 -17.57 56.24
C MET A 494 -10.09 -18.40 57.30
N LYS A 495 -10.73 -18.59 58.46
CA LYS A 495 -10.32 -19.53 59.51
C LYS A 495 -11.51 -20.38 59.98
N LYS A 496 -11.27 -21.66 60.29
CA LYS A 496 -12.20 -22.52 61.06
C LYS A 496 -11.47 -23.68 61.72
N GLY A 497 -11.91 -24.09 62.90
CA GLY A 497 -11.38 -25.26 63.62
C GLY A 497 -12.22 -26.51 63.45
N LEU A 498 -11.60 -27.69 63.50
CA LEU A 498 -12.30 -28.97 63.67
C LEU A 498 -11.86 -29.62 64.98
N ALA A 499 -12.82 -29.99 65.82
CA ALA A 499 -12.57 -30.70 67.07
C ALA A 499 -12.39 -32.22 66.84
N PHE A 500 -11.51 -32.84 67.63
CA PHE A 500 -11.28 -34.28 67.68
C PHE A 500 -11.91 -34.82 68.97
N PHE A 501 -13.03 -35.52 68.83
CA PHE A 501 -13.79 -36.00 69.98
C PHE A 501 -13.22 -37.31 70.56
N VAL A 502 -12.60 -38.14 69.71
CA VAL A 502 -11.89 -39.37 70.11
C VAL A 502 -10.49 -39.01 70.63
N THR A 503 -10.18 -39.40 71.87
CA THR A 503 -8.89 -39.13 72.51
C THR A 503 -7.78 -39.92 71.84
N GLY A 504 -6.57 -39.34 71.74
CA GLY A 504 -5.40 -39.95 71.09
C GLY A 504 -5.48 -40.15 69.57
N TYR A 505 -6.67 -40.13 68.95
CA TYR A 505 -6.81 -40.37 67.51
C TYR A 505 -6.40 -39.14 66.66
N TRP A 506 -6.00 -39.43 65.42
CA TRP A 506 -5.31 -38.48 64.53
C TRP A 506 -6.02 -38.18 63.21
N TYR A 507 -7.08 -38.89 62.84
CA TYR A 507 -7.99 -38.43 61.78
C TYR A 507 -9.08 -37.53 62.38
N PRO A 508 -9.46 -36.41 61.73
CA PRO A 508 -10.56 -35.57 62.20
C PRO A 508 -11.87 -36.36 62.19
N THR A 509 -12.75 -36.08 63.16
CA THR A 509 -14.02 -36.81 63.33
C THR A 509 -14.99 -36.48 62.18
N THR A 510 -14.94 -37.26 61.11
CA THR A 510 -15.90 -37.28 59.98
C THR A 510 -16.45 -38.71 59.82
N MET A 511 -17.50 -38.90 59.05
CA MET A 511 -18.20 -40.18 58.93
C MET A 511 -17.31 -41.26 58.29
N ASP A 512 -16.61 -40.92 57.21
CA ASP A 512 -15.61 -41.80 56.58
C ASP A 512 -14.50 -42.18 57.59
N ASN A 513 -13.96 -41.20 58.33
CA ASN A 513 -12.84 -41.40 59.26
C ASN A 513 -13.25 -42.17 60.54
N LEU A 514 -14.50 -42.04 60.97
CA LEU A 514 -15.08 -42.74 62.12
C LEU A 514 -15.39 -44.20 61.79
N GLN A 515 -15.90 -44.48 60.58
CA GLN A 515 -16.04 -45.84 60.07
C GLN A 515 -14.66 -46.52 59.94
N GLU A 516 -13.66 -45.79 59.44
CA GLU A 516 -12.28 -46.27 59.36
C GLU A 516 -11.66 -46.55 60.74
N LEU A 517 -11.91 -45.70 61.75
CA LEU A 517 -11.53 -45.98 63.15
C LEU A 517 -12.12 -47.30 63.66
N TRP A 518 -13.43 -47.52 63.48
CA TRP A 518 -14.08 -48.76 63.90
C TRP A 518 -13.51 -49.97 63.16
N ARG A 519 -13.24 -49.87 61.85
CA ARG A 519 -12.62 -50.93 61.05
C ARG A 519 -11.21 -51.26 61.54
N ARG A 520 -10.39 -50.25 61.85
CA ARG A 520 -9.02 -50.38 62.39
C ARG A 520 -8.98 -50.97 63.80
N SER A 521 -9.97 -50.63 64.63
CA SER A 521 -10.14 -51.23 65.96
C SER A 521 -10.53 -52.70 65.85
N ALA A 522 -11.53 -53.03 65.01
CA ALA A 522 -11.97 -54.41 64.79
C ALA A 522 -10.92 -55.32 64.13
N SER A 523 -10.03 -54.76 63.30
CA SER A 523 -8.89 -55.52 62.72
C SER A 523 -7.70 -55.68 63.67
N GLY A 524 -7.75 -55.07 64.86
CA GLY A 524 -6.66 -55.12 65.84
C GLY A 524 -5.41 -54.32 65.46
N CYS A 525 -5.37 -53.58 64.35
CA CYS A 525 -4.15 -52.86 63.95
C CYS A 525 -3.78 -51.70 64.90
N LEU A 526 -4.74 -51.23 65.70
CA LEU A 526 -4.53 -50.22 66.76
C LEU A 526 -4.10 -50.80 68.12
N SER A 527 -3.85 -52.12 68.24
CA SER A 527 -3.48 -52.81 69.50
C SER A 527 -2.14 -52.39 70.14
N LEU A 528 -1.34 -51.56 69.45
CA LEU A 528 -0.15 -50.90 69.98
C LEU A 528 -0.34 -49.37 70.13
N SER A 529 -1.47 -48.83 69.66
CA SER A 529 -1.86 -47.41 69.76
C SER A 529 -2.70 -47.17 71.03
N ASN A 530 -2.33 -47.79 72.17
CA ASN A 530 -3.12 -47.83 73.42
C ASN A 530 -3.23 -46.49 74.19
N PHE A 531 -2.94 -45.38 73.49
CA PHE A 531 -3.22 -44.01 73.89
C PHE A 531 -4.47 -43.43 73.21
N ILE A 532 -5.01 -44.14 72.21
CA ILE A 532 -6.34 -43.86 71.65
C ILE A 532 -7.39 -44.34 72.64
N ASP A 533 -8.36 -43.48 72.94
CA ASP A 533 -9.53 -43.87 73.70
C ASP A 533 -10.81 -43.52 72.94
N SER A 534 -11.53 -44.56 72.54
CA SER A 534 -12.87 -44.51 71.94
C SER A 534 -14.00 -44.76 72.95
N THR A 535 -13.63 -45.01 74.21
CA THR A 535 -14.47 -45.44 75.34
C THR A 535 -14.49 -44.44 76.51
N ASP A 536 -13.89 -43.25 76.35
CA ASP A 536 -14.03 -42.08 77.23
C ASP A 536 -15.50 -41.64 77.47
N PHE A 537 -16.42 -42.17 76.66
CA PHE A 537 -17.86 -41.92 76.66
C PHE A 537 -18.62 -43.25 76.69
N ARG A 538 -19.88 -43.20 77.15
CA ARG A 538 -20.69 -44.38 77.46
C ARG A 538 -20.75 -45.41 76.33
N PRO A 539 -20.66 -46.73 76.63
CA PRO A 539 -20.75 -47.79 75.61
C PRO A 539 -22.04 -47.76 74.76
N ASP A 540 -23.11 -47.21 75.32
CA ASP A 540 -24.43 -47.01 74.72
C ASP A 540 -24.51 -45.79 73.78
N GLU A 541 -23.58 -44.83 73.85
CA GLU A 541 -23.66 -43.54 73.15
C GLU A 541 -22.83 -43.46 71.85
N LYS A 542 -22.88 -44.51 71.02
CA LYS A 542 -22.35 -44.48 69.63
C LYS A 542 -22.85 -43.26 68.82
N TYR A 543 -24.04 -42.77 69.18
CA TYR A 543 -24.69 -41.60 68.61
C TYR A 543 -23.86 -40.30 68.72
N PHE A 544 -23.13 -40.08 69.82
CA PHE A 544 -22.40 -38.82 70.02
C PHE A 544 -21.29 -38.59 68.98
N TYR A 545 -20.45 -39.59 68.74
CA TYR A 545 -19.40 -39.51 67.70
C TYR A 545 -20.00 -39.40 66.29
N VAL A 546 -21.18 -39.99 66.05
CA VAL A 546 -21.93 -39.87 64.79
C VAL A 546 -22.42 -38.44 64.58
N THR A 547 -23.06 -37.82 65.58
CA THR A 547 -23.48 -36.41 65.50
C THR A 547 -22.29 -35.45 65.32
N ALA A 548 -21.19 -35.68 66.03
CA ALA A 548 -19.96 -34.90 65.83
C ALA A 548 -19.39 -35.04 64.41
N ALA A 549 -19.42 -36.26 63.85
CA ALA A 549 -19.03 -36.50 62.46
C ALA A 549 -19.95 -35.80 61.45
N GLU A 550 -21.27 -35.86 61.64
CA GLU A 550 -22.26 -35.19 60.80
C GLU A 550 -22.09 -33.66 60.79
N VAL A 551 -21.80 -33.03 61.93
CA VAL A 551 -21.60 -31.58 62.02
C VAL A 551 -20.30 -31.15 61.31
N ASN A 552 -19.22 -31.93 61.44
CA ASN A 552 -17.98 -31.70 60.68
C ASN A 552 -18.16 -31.92 59.18
N ASP A 553 -18.82 -33.01 58.76
CA ASP A 553 -19.09 -33.29 57.34
C ASP A 553 -20.04 -32.28 56.70
N ARG A 554 -21.00 -31.74 57.47
CA ARG A 554 -21.86 -30.63 57.00
C ARG A 554 -21.02 -29.42 56.66
N TRP A 555 -20.17 -28.95 57.57
CA TRP A 555 -19.30 -27.80 57.29
C TRP A 555 -18.35 -28.06 56.11
N LEU A 556 -17.76 -29.26 56.01
CA LEU A 556 -16.89 -29.62 54.89
C LEU A 556 -17.64 -29.55 53.54
N ASN A 557 -18.82 -30.17 53.46
CA ASN A 557 -19.56 -30.30 52.21
C ASN A 557 -20.34 -29.03 51.81
N GLU A 558 -20.89 -28.29 52.77
CA GLU A 558 -21.74 -27.11 52.51
C GLU A 558 -20.96 -25.80 52.53
N THR A 559 -19.85 -25.71 53.29
CA THR A 559 -19.02 -24.49 53.38
C THR A 559 -17.65 -24.68 52.71
N PHE A 560 -16.80 -25.57 53.24
CA PHE A 560 -15.38 -25.58 52.88
C PHE A 560 -15.12 -25.92 51.39
N TYR A 561 -15.61 -27.06 50.90
CA TYR A 561 -15.37 -27.45 49.50
C TYR A 561 -15.99 -26.46 48.49
N PRO A 562 -17.22 -25.92 48.68
CA PRO A 562 -17.75 -24.82 47.87
C PRO A 562 -16.90 -23.54 47.89
N THR A 563 -16.34 -23.14 49.04
CA THR A 563 -15.46 -21.96 49.08
C THR A 563 -14.20 -22.16 48.23
N ILE A 564 -13.55 -23.32 48.31
CA ILE A 564 -12.39 -23.64 47.46
C ILE A 564 -12.77 -23.62 45.97
N ASP A 565 -13.91 -24.23 45.60
CA ASP A 565 -14.42 -24.25 44.22
C ASP A 565 -14.67 -22.84 43.65
N SER A 566 -15.29 -21.96 44.44
CA SER A 566 -15.50 -20.55 44.07
C SER A 566 -14.19 -19.78 43.89
N LEU A 567 -13.19 -19.99 44.77
CA LEU A 567 -11.88 -19.36 44.62
C LEU A 567 -11.15 -19.85 43.37
N LEU A 568 -11.22 -21.15 43.04
CA LEU A 568 -10.65 -21.73 41.81
C LEU A 568 -11.30 -21.21 40.52
N GLN A 569 -12.51 -20.66 40.59
CA GLN A 569 -13.20 -20.01 39.47
C GLN A 569 -12.85 -18.51 39.37
N LEU A 570 -12.52 -17.85 40.48
CA LEU A 570 -12.13 -16.44 40.52
C LEU A 570 -10.65 -16.18 40.17
N LEU A 571 -9.78 -17.17 40.40
CA LEU A 571 -8.35 -17.09 40.10
C LEU A 571 -8.05 -16.98 38.60
N ASP A 572 -7.06 -16.14 38.28
CA ASP A 572 -6.67 -15.85 36.90
C ASP A 572 -5.83 -17.00 36.28
N THR A 573 -6.46 -17.75 35.39
CA THR A 573 -5.84 -18.85 34.66
C THR A 573 -4.80 -18.42 33.62
N CYS A 574 -4.76 -17.14 33.24
CA CYS A 574 -3.80 -16.62 32.25
C CYS A 574 -2.41 -16.44 32.83
N TYR A 575 -2.32 -15.92 34.06
CA TYR A 575 -1.06 -15.50 34.65
C TYR A 575 -0.53 -16.43 35.74
N ASN A 576 -1.37 -17.32 36.30
CA ASN A 576 -0.97 -18.29 37.35
C ASN A 576 -0.22 -17.61 38.52
N ASN A 577 -0.57 -16.35 38.78
CA ASN A 577 0.14 -15.39 39.63
C ASN A 577 -0.25 -15.50 41.11
N GLN A 578 -1.34 -16.19 41.42
CA GLN A 578 -1.83 -16.43 42.77
C GLN A 578 -2.14 -17.91 43.02
N LYS A 579 -2.10 -18.31 44.30
CA LYS A 579 -2.43 -19.65 44.81
C LYS A 579 -3.41 -19.56 45.98
N ILE A 580 -4.19 -20.62 46.16
CA ILE A 580 -4.92 -20.87 47.41
C ILE A 580 -3.97 -21.66 48.32
N VAL A 581 -3.65 -21.14 49.50
CA VAL A 581 -2.85 -21.86 50.52
C VAL A 581 -3.79 -22.30 51.64
N ILE A 582 -3.92 -23.62 51.82
CA ILE A 582 -4.62 -24.22 52.95
C ILE A 582 -3.61 -24.53 54.05
N THR A 583 -3.60 -23.73 55.11
CA THR A 583 -2.71 -23.95 56.26
C THR A 583 -3.45 -24.76 57.33
N VAL A 584 -2.83 -25.83 57.84
CA VAL A 584 -3.42 -26.69 58.89
C VAL A 584 -2.50 -26.72 60.11
N HIS A 585 -3.01 -26.28 61.25
CA HIS A 585 -2.33 -26.32 62.56
C HIS A 585 -2.89 -27.46 63.40
N GLY A 586 -2.04 -28.33 63.93
CA GLY A 586 -2.42 -29.40 64.86
C GLY A 586 -2.16 -29.04 66.33
N TYR A 587 -3.15 -29.34 67.19
CA TYR A 587 -3.09 -29.16 68.64
C TYR A 587 -3.55 -30.44 69.37
N THR A 588 -3.17 -30.55 70.63
CA THR A 588 -3.59 -31.59 71.58
C THR A 588 -4.10 -30.98 72.87
N ASP A 589 -4.83 -31.79 73.64
CA ASP A 589 -5.02 -31.57 75.08
C ASP A 589 -3.67 -31.43 75.82
N PRO A 590 -3.68 -30.87 77.05
CA PRO A 590 -2.51 -30.75 77.92
C PRO A 590 -2.13 -32.07 78.60
N CYS A 591 -2.79 -33.17 78.27
CA CYS A 591 -2.75 -34.39 79.04
C CYS A 591 -1.67 -35.33 78.49
N PRO A 592 -0.93 -36.05 79.35
CA PRO A 592 -0.03 -37.08 78.87
C PRO A 592 -0.80 -38.18 78.15
N LEU A 593 -0.32 -38.58 76.96
CA LEU A 593 -0.80 -39.78 76.27
C LEU A 593 -0.89 -40.95 77.25
N ARG A 594 -2.09 -41.53 77.40
CA ARG A 594 -2.40 -42.42 78.53
C ARG A 594 -1.38 -43.54 78.68
N THR A 595 -0.72 -43.55 79.84
CA THR A 595 0.14 -44.65 80.27
C THR A 595 -0.74 -45.66 81.00
N VAL A 596 -0.86 -46.88 80.48
CA VAL A 596 -1.65 -47.93 81.13
C VAL A 596 -1.00 -48.25 82.48
N ARG A 597 -1.79 -48.21 83.55
CA ARG A 597 -1.35 -48.52 84.91
C ARG A 597 -1.92 -49.85 85.40
N ASP A 598 -1.17 -50.56 86.22
CA ASP A 598 -1.70 -51.71 86.96
C ASP A 598 -2.63 -51.28 88.10
N GLN A 599 -3.24 -52.26 88.77
CA GLN A 599 -4.09 -52.06 89.94
C GLN A 599 -3.34 -51.45 91.16
N ALA A 600 -1.99 -51.36 91.09
CA ALA A 600 -1.15 -50.69 92.09
C ALA A 600 -0.63 -49.32 91.59
N GLY A 601 -1.18 -48.78 90.49
CA GLY A 601 -0.86 -47.46 89.94
C GLY A 601 0.47 -47.37 89.17
N ARG A 602 1.19 -48.49 88.99
CA ARG A 602 2.49 -48.53 88.29
C ARG A 602 2.27 -48.52 86.78
N ILE A 603 3.10 -47.79 86.03
CA ILE A 603 3.03 -47.78 84.56
C ILE A 603 3.49 -49.16 84.04
N ILE A 604 2.60 -49.85 83.32
CA ILE A 604 2.85 -51.20 82.75
C ILE A 604 2.90 -51.22 81.22
N GLN A 605 2.53 -50.14 80.54
CA GLN A 605 2.82 -49.96 79.11
C GLN A 605 3.51 -48.62 78.87
N ASP A 606 4.77 -48.69 78.43
CA ASP A 606 5.60 -47.55 78.02
C ASP A 606 5.90 -47.57 76.51
N SER A 607 5.20 -48.45 75.79
CA SER A 607 5.52 -48.93 74.43
C SER A 607 4.48 -48.53 73.38
N THR A 608 3.70 -47.48 73.63
CA THR A 608 2.68 -46.96 72.70
C THR A 608 3.28 -46.46 71.39
N ARG A 609 2.68 -46.87 70.27
CA ARG A 609 3.17 -46.61 68.90
C ARG A 609 2.07 -46.13 67.97
N PHE A 610 2.43 -45.28 67.01
CA PHE A 610 1.62 -44.99 65.83
C PHE A 610 1.58 -46.21 64.90
N THR A 611 0.39 -46.74 64.59
CA THR A 611 0.19 -47.94 63.75
C THR A 611 -0.95 -47.79 62.74
N CYS A 612 -1.26 -48.85 61.98
CA CYS A 612 -2.19 -48.90 60.83
C CYS A 612 -1.79 -48.08 59.59
N ASP A 613 -1.26 -46.87 59.74
CA ASP A 613 -0.85 -46.01 58.61
C ASP A 613 0.64 -46.19 58.24
N GLU A 614 0.98 -45.87 57.00
CA GLU A 614 2.36 -45.90 56.50
C GLU A 614 3.22 -44.73 57.03
N SER A 615 4.54 -44.84 56.83
CA SER A 615 5.49 -43.76 57.11
C SER A 615 5.25 -42.56 56.19
N PHE A 616 5.19 -41.34 56.73
CA PHE A 616 4.93 -40.13 55.94
C PHE A 616 5.95 -39.01 56.21
N VAL A 617 5.95 -38.00 55.34
CA VAL A 617 6.76 -36.79 55.47
C VAL A 617 5.87 -35.62 55.85
N PHE A 618 6.10 -35.07 57.05
CA PHE A 618 5.51 -33.81 57.49
C PHE A 618 6.35 -32.64 56.94
N GLU A 619 5.80 -31.87 56.01
CA GLU A 619 6.45 -30.67 55.46
C GLU A 619 5.87 -29.38 56.05
N ARG A 620 6.71 -28.69 56.81
CA ARG A 620 6.60 -27.26 57.15
C ARG A 620 7.51 -26.47 56.19
N ASN A 621 7.34 -25.16 56.09
CA ASN A 621 8.10 -24.33 55.14
C ASN A 621 9.63 -24.54 55.25
N ASP A 622 10.14 -24.56 56.48
CA ASP A 622 11.55 -24.64 56.87
C ASP A 622 12.07 -26.07 57.11
N VAL A 623 11.21 -27.07 57.31
CA VAL A 623 11.64 -28.43 57.69
C VAL A 623 10.72 -29.53 57.14
N LYS A 624 11.33 -30.61 56.63
CA LYS A 624 10.66 -31.87 56.28
C LYS A 624 11.06 -32.95 57.27
N VAL A 625 10.11 -33.48 58.02
CA VAL A 625 10.32 -34.50 59.07
C VAL A 625 9.66 -35.81 58.67
N VAL A 626 10.39 -36.93 58.77
CA VAL A 626 9.86 -38.27 58.53
C VAL A 626 9.25 -38.80 59.84
N VAL A 627 7.98 -39.18 59.79
CA VAL A 627 7.27 -39.86 60.88
C VAL A 627 7.08 -41.32 60.46
N PRO A 628 7.88 -42.27 60.98
CA PRO A 628 7.83 -43.65 60.53
C PRO A 628 6.68 -44.43 61.17
N GLN A 629 6.13 -45.39 60.43
CA GLN A 629 5.20 -46.38 60.99
C GLN A 629 5.84 -47.11 62.17
N GLY A 630 5.08 -47.32 63.25
CA GLY A 630 5.57 -47.95 64.47
C GLY A 630 6.41 -47.06 65.38
N VAL A 631 6.52 -45.74 65.11
CA VAL A 631 7.24 -44.80 65.99
C VAL A 631 6.70 -44.81 67.42
N LEU A 632 7.59 -44.85 68.41
CA LEU A 632 7.24 -44.79 69.83
C LEU A 632 6.79 -43.37 70.19
N MET A 633 5.57 -43.21 70.68
CA MET A 633 5.02 -41.88 70.96
C MET A 633 5.79 -41.15 72.07
N LYS A 634 6.26 -41.87 73.10
CA LYS A 634 6.99 -41.28 74.24
C LYS A 634 8.37 -40.73 73.85
N PHE A 635 9.08 -41.43 72.97
CA PHE A 635 10.45 -41.12 72.54
C PHE A 635 10.59 -41.36 71.03
N PRO A 636 10.07 -40.46 70.18
CA PRO A 636 9.86 -40.76 68.76
C PRO A 636 11.14 -40.74 67.91
N ASN A 637 12.22 -40.11 68.38
CA ASN A 637 13.53 -40.05 67.70
C ASN A 637 13.41 -39.74 66.20
N LEU A 638 12.60 -38.73 65.88
CA LEU A 638 12.28 -38.35 64.50
C LEU A 638 13.53 -37.87 63.77
N LYS A 639 13.50 -37.97 62.43
CA LYS A 639 14.58 -37.47 61.56
C LYS A 639 14.02 -36.58 60.48
N THR A 640 14.82 -35.62 60.02
CA THR A 640 14.52 -34.90 58.78
C THR A 640 14.71 -35.82 57.57
N THR A 641 14.24 -35.41 56.40
CA THR A 641 14.54 -36.11 55.13
C THR A 641 16.03 -36.15 54.79
N GLU A 642 16.87 -35.36 55.48
CA GLU A 642 18.33 -35.36 55.38
C GLU A 642 18.98 -36.32 56.41
N GLY A 643 18.20 -37.08 57.17
CA GLY A 643 18.67 -38.03 58.18
C GLY A 643 19.11 -37.41 59.51
N LYS A 644 19.14 -36.07 59.63
CA LYS A 644 19.45 -35.33 60.87
C LYS A 644 18.35 -35.59 61.92
N ALA A 645 18.73 -35.72 63.19
CA ALA A 645 17.75 -35.84 64.27
C ALA A 645 16.86 -34.59 64.37
N PHE A 646 15.56 -34.77 64.57
CA PHE A 646 14.59 -33.70 64.77
C PHE A 646 14.08 -33.73 66.21
N THR A 647 14.42 -32.69 66.97
CA THR A 647 13.91 -32.47 68.34
C THR A 647 12.71 -31.52 68.26
N PRO A 648 11.54 -31.87 68.81
CA PRO A 648 10.42 -30.95 68.94
C PRO A 648 10.79 -29.68 69.72
N PRO A 649 10.10 -28.54 69.50
CA PRO A 649 10.28 -27.33 70.29
C PRO A 649 10.12 -27.58 71.80
N ILE A 650 11.01 -26.97 72.59
CA ILE A 650 11.05 -27.07 74.05
C ILE A 650 9.71 -26.58 74.63
N GLY A 651 9.21 -27.25 75.68
CA GLY A 651 7.87 -27.01 76.23
C GLY A 651 6.77 -27.73 75.44
N THR A 652 7.02 -28.96 74.99
CA THR A 652 5.98 -29.89 74.52
C THR A 652 6.32 -31.32 74.94
N GLN A 653 5.32 -32.07 75.40
CA GLN A 653 5.47 -33.52 75.58
C GLN A 653 5.64 -34.17 74.19
N GLN A 654 6.73 -34.92 73.96
CA GLN A 654 7.15 -35.30 72.61
C GLN A 654 6.06 -36.06 71.82
N GLY A 655 5.31 -36.94 72.48
CA GLY A 655 4.18 -37.65 71.88
C GLY A 655 2.99 -36.76 71.50
N ASN A 656 2.72 -35.70 72.27
CA ASN A 656 1.68 -34.74 71.93
C ASN A 656 2.07 -33.87 70.73
N TYR A 657 3.37 -33.55 70.58
CA TYR A 657 3.87 -32.91 69.36
C TYR A 657 3.75 -33.84 68.13
N VAL A 658 4.08 -35.13 68.27
CA VAL A 658 3.84 -36.13 67.20
C VAL A 658 2.35 -36.26 66.86
N LEU A 659 1.47 -36.30 67.86
CA LEU A 659 0.03 -36.35 67.65
C LEU A 659 -0.50 -35.08 66.95
N ALA A 660 0.04 -33.90 67.27
CA ALA A 660 -0.25 -32.67 66.52
C ALA A 660 0.23 -32.75 65.05
N MET A 661 1.41 -33.31 64.78
CA MET A 661 1.89 -33.53 63.40
C MET A 661 1.00 -34.52 62.62
N LEU A 662 0.61 -35.62 63.27
CA LEU A 662 -0.34 -36.60 62.73
C LEU A 662 -1.69 -35.92 62.39
N ARG A 663 -2.28 -35.18 63.34
CA ARG A 663 -3.56 -34.49 63.15
C ARG A 663 -3.55 -33.52 61.98
N ALA A 664 -2.54 -32.66 61.88
CA ALA A 664 -2.45 -31.72 60.76
C ALA A 664 -2.30 -32.42 59.40
N TYR A 665 -1.48 -33.48 59.33
CA TYR A 665 -1.29 -34.27 58.10
C TYR A 665 -2.56 -35.03 57.68
N PHE A 666 -3.20 -35.77 58.59
CA PHE A 666 -4.40 -36.55 58.25
C PHE A 666 -5.65 -35.69 58.07
N THR A 667 -5.71 -34.48 58.64
CA THR A 667 -6.66 -33.44 58.21
C THR A 667 -6.37 -32.99 56.79
N GLN A 668 -5.13 -32.67 56.39
CA GLN A 668 -4.80 -32.35 54.99
C GLN A 668 -5.28 -33.46 54.05
N GLN A 669 -5.03 -34.74 54.37
CA GLN A 669 -5.50 -35.85 53.53
C GLN A 669 -7.02 -35.91 53.47
N THR A 670 -7.73 -35.69 54.59
CA THR A 670 -9.20 -35.65 54.64
C THR A 670 -9.75 -34.53 53.75
N LEU A 671 -9.20 -33.31 53.84
CA LEU A 671 -9.62 -32.15 53.02
C LEU A 671 -9.35 -32.38 51.53
N LYS A 672 -8.16 -32.88 51.18
CA LYS A 672 -7.78 -33.17 49.80
C LYS A 672 -8.65 -34.27 49.19
N ASN A 673 -8.81 -35.39 49.90
CA ASN A 673 -9.57 -36.54 49.39
C ASN A 673 -11.07 -36.25 49.37
N GLY A 674 -11.60 -35.50 50.34
CA GLY A 674 -13.00 -35.07 50.35
C GLY A 674 -13.35 -34.12 49.20
N PHE A 675 -12.48 -33.14 48.89
CA PHE A 675 -12.68 -32.30 47.70
C PHE A 675 -12.68 -33.13 46.42
N LYS A 676 -11.71 -34.05 46.26
CA LYS A 676 -11.64 -34.92 45.07
C LYS A 676 -12.80 -35.91 44.98
N LYS A 677 -13.30 -36.44 46.10
CA LYS A 677 -14.51 -37.28 46.19
C LYS A 677 -15.74 -36.49 45.76
N LYS A 678 -15.93 -35.27 46.27
CA LYS A 678 -17.08 -34.40 45.95
C LYS A 678 -17.09 -33.94 44.48
N TYR A 679 -15.93 -33.61 43.92
CA TYR A 679 -15.82 -33.10 42.54
C TYR A 679 -15.26 -34.12 41.53
N ALA A 680 -15.35 -35.42 41.82
CA ALA A 680 -14.80 -36.50 40.99
C ALA A 680 -15.25 -36.45 39.51
N GLN A 681 -16.50 -36.04 39.28
CA GLN A 681 -17.11 -35.91 37.94
C GLN A 681 -16.71 -34.65 37.17
N PHE A 682 -15.81 -33.80 37.70
CA PHE A 682 -15.40 -32.53 37.09
C PHE A 682 -13.87 -32.46 36.91
N PRO A 683 -13.29 -33.11 35.87
CA PRO A 683 -11.83 -33.16 35.68
C PRO A 683 -11.13 -31.80 35.64
N GLU A 684 -11.79 -30.75 35.12
CA GLU A 684 -11.23 -29.40 35.11
C GLU A 684 -11.07 -28.82 36.52
N LYS A 685 -12.04 -29.07 37.43
CA LYS A 685 -11.96 -28.62 38.83
C LYS A 685 -10.86 -29.36 39.59
N LEU A 686 -10.68 -30.65 39.31
CA LEU A 686 -9.56 -31.43 39.86
C LEU A 686 -8.21 -30.89 39.36
N ARG A 687 -8.08 -30.61 38.05
CA ARG A 687 -6.88 -30.00 37.46
C ARG A 687 -6.59 -28.62 38.05
N ARG A 688 -7.60 -27.77 38.22
CA ARG A 688 -7.45 -26.46 38.89
C ARG A 688 -7.04 -26.62 40.35
N PHE A 689 -7.64 -27.55 41.09
CA PHE A 689 -7.27 -27.82 42.48
C PHE A 689 -5.79 -28.21 42.59
N ASP A 690 -5.33 -29.19 41.81
CA ASP A 690 -3.92 -29.63 41.82
C ASP A 690 -2.94 -28.58 41.26
N GLN A 691 -3.40 -27.63 40.43
CA GLN A 691 -2.58 -26.52 39.91
C GLN A 691 -2.47 -25.32 40.88
N PHE A 692 -3.55 -25.00 41.60
CA PHE A 692 -3.69 -23.73 42.34
C PHE A 692 -3.76 -23.88 43.86
N VAL A 693 -4.02 -25.08 44.41
CA VAL A 693 -4.08 -25.32 45.86
C VAL A 693 -2.74 -25.85 46.37
N ALA A 694 -2.11 -25.09 47.25
CA ALA A 694 -0.99 -25.51 48.07
C ALA A 694 -1.45 -25.79 49.51
N PHE A 695 -0.65 -26.56 50.26
CA PHE A 695 -0.88 -26.84 51.68
C PHE A 695 0.36 -26.53 52.50
N THR A 696 0.17 -26.09 53.73
CA THR A 696 1.25 -25.87 54.71
C THR A 696 0.85 -26.44 56.05
N LEU A 697 1.71 -27.24 56.68
CA LEU A 697 1.41 -27.91 57.96
C LEU A 697 2.20 -27.31 59.12
N TYR A 698 1.52 -27.11 60.24
CA TYR A 698 2.12 -26.74 61.52
C TYR A 698 1.63 -27.68 62.63
N ALA A 699 2.49 -27.91 63.61
CA ALA A 699 2.17 -28.66 64.82
C ALA A 699 2.69 -27.85 66.00
N PHE A 700 1.83 -27.63 66.99
CA PHE A 700 2.17 -26.87 68.20
C PHE A 700 2.15 -27.75 69.46
N GLY A 701 1.43 -28.87 69.42
CA GLY A 701 1.33 -29.79 70.57
C GLY A 701 0.29 -29.28 71.57
N ILE A 702 0.68 -29.15 72.83
CA ILE A 702 -0.19 -28.78 73.94
C ILE A 702 -0.61 -27.32 73.81
N TYR A 703 -1.93 -27.06 73.80
CA TYR A 703 -2.47 -25.70 73.69
C TYR A 703 -2.31 -24.87 74.97
N ASP A 704 -2.50 -25.50 76.14
CA ASP A 704 -2.73 -24.78 77.41
C ASP A 704 -1.45 -24.40 78.20
N GLU A 705 -0.25 -24.67 77.67
CA GLU A 705 1.04 -24.27 78.26
C GLU A 705 1.45 -22.81 77.89
N ARG A 706 0.57 -22.05 77.22
CA ARG A 706 0.86 -20.74 76.59
C ARG A 706 -0.30 -19.75 76.80
N PRO A 707 -0.08 -18.42 76.67
CA PRO A 707 -1.18 -17.46 76.76
C PRO A 707 -2.28 -17.79 75.73
N PRO A 708 -3.57 -17.78 76.13
CA PRO A 708 -4.66 -18.24 75.27
C PRO A 708 -4.82 -17.37 74.02
N CYS A 709 -5.33 -17.97 72.94
CA CYS A 709 -5.69 -17.27 71.71
C CYS A 709 -7.24 -17.06 71.66
N PRO A 710 -7.84 -16.09 72.40
CA PRO A 710 -9.29 -16.03 72.66
C PRO A 710 -10.20 -15.81 71.43
N GLU A 711 -9.63 -15.51 70.27
CA GLU A 711 -10.35 -15.45 68.99
C GLU A 711 -10.39 -16.78 68.22
N ILE A 712 -9.58 -17.78 68.60
CA ILE A 712 -9.53 -19.08 67.93
C ILE A 712 -10.63 -20.00 68.44
N ASP A 713 -10.85 -20.01 69.76
CA ASP A 713 -11.67 -21.02 70.41
C ASP A 713 -13.18 -20.83 70.17
N LYS A 714 -13.56 -19.69 69.58
CA LYS A 714 -14.90 -19.37 69.07
C LYS A 714 -15.15 -19.88 67.65
N ASP A 715 -14.10 -20.23 66.91
CA ASP A 715 -14.17 -20.56 65.48
C ASP A 715 -14.16 -22.06 65.17
N ILE A 716 -14.48 -22.90 66.16
CA ILE A 716 -14.47 -24.36 66.03
C ILE A 716 -15.85 -24.88 65.59
N VAL A 717 -15.88 -25.84 64.68
CA VAL A 717 -17.09 -26.57 64.27
C VAL A 717 -17.50 -27.53 65.38
N GLY A 718 -18.77 -27.49 65.80
CA GLY A 718 -19.28 -28.31 66.88
C GLY A 718 -18.79 -27.90 68.28
N VAL A 719 -18.43 -26.62 68.49
CA VAL A 719 -17.97 -26.12 69.80
C VAL A 719 -19.07 -26.23 70.89
N GLU A 720 -20.33 -26.22 70.46
CA GLU A 720 -21.53 -26.48 71.26
C GLU A 720 -21.67 -27.95 71.73
N LEU A 721 -20.95 -28.90 71.12
CA LEU A 721 -20.96 -30.31 71.48
C LEU A 721 -20.08 -30.57 72.71
N ALA A 722 -20.57 -30.17 73.87
CA ALA A 722 -19.87 -30.25 75.16
C ALA A 722 -19.62 -31.71 75.62
N ASN A 723 -18.46 -32.22 75.24
CA ASN A 723 -17.88 -33.53 75.60
C ASN A 723 -17.49 -33.59 77.10
N LYS A 724 -18.48 -33.79 77.97
CA LYS A 724 -18.31 -33.86 79.43
C LYS A 724 -17.67 -35.20 79.85
N PRO A 725 -16.57 -35.24 80.62
CA PRO A 725 -15.92 -36.50 80.99
C PRO A 725 -16.85 -37.43 81.76
N TYR A 726 -16.69 -38.75 81.54
CA TYR A 726 -17.48 -39.78 82.21
C TYR A 726 -16.60 -40.70 83.10
N PRO A 727 -16.96 -40.93 84.38
CA PRO A 727 -18.06 -40.30 85.12
C PRO A 727 -17.84 -38.80 85.39
N PRO A 728 -18.91 -37.97 85.48
CA PRO A 728 -18.81 -36.52 85.71
C PRO A 728 -18.19 -36.07 87.04
N THR A 729 -17.79 -37.02 87.90
CA THR A 729 -17.11 -36.77 89.18
C THR A 729 -15.59 -36.67 89.04
N LEU A 730 -15.01 -37.07 87.90
CA LEU A 730 -13.61 -36.85 87.59
C LEU A 730 -13.39 -35.41 87.12
N ASN A 731 -12.98 -34.55 88.06
CA ASN A 731 -12.59 -33.16 87.78
C ASN A 731 -11.17 -33.09 87.16
N GLU A 732 -10.96 -33.81 86.06
CA GLU A 732 -9.72 -33.76 85.28
C GLU A 732 -9.70 -32.50 84.40
N PRO A 733 -8.57 -31.78 84.28
CA PRO A 733 -8.39 -30.68 83.32
C PRO A 733 -8.17 -31.20 81.89
N CYS A 734 -8.84 -32.29 81.52
CA CYS A 734 -8.56 -33.11 80.34
C CYS A 734 -9.80 -33.32 79.45
N ASN A 735 -9.58 -33.95 78.30
CA ASN A 735 -10.61 -34.36 77.34
C ASN A 735 -11.46 -33.22 76.73
N LEU A 736 -11.04 -31.95 76.84
CA LEU A 736 -11.65 -30.82 76.15
C LEU A 736 -11.51 -30.96 74.61
N PRO A 737 -12.60 -30.99 73.80
CA PRO A 737 -12.49 -31.12 72.34
C PRO A 737 -11.88 -29.89 71.67
N HIS A 738 -12.06 -28.71 72.28
CA HIS A 738 -11.48 -27.48 71.75
C HIS A 738 -9.96 -27.45 71.95
N SER A 739 -9.39 -27.97 73.06
CA SER A 739 -7.94 -28.18 73.14
C SER A 739 -7.48 -29.25 72.13
N ARG A 740 -8.27 -30.33 71.95
CA ARG A 740 -8.05 -31.40 70.97
C ARG A 740 -8.49 -31.00 69.54
N ARG A 741 -7.94 -29.94 68.95
CA ARG A 741 -8.37 -29.43 67.62
C ARG A 741 -7.29 -29.42 66.54
N VAL A 742 -7.74 -29.23 65.31
CA VAL A 742 -6.95 -28.58 64.25
C VAL A 742 -7.56 -27.23 63.92
N MET A 743 -6.74 -26.26 63.53
CA MET A 743 -7.19 -25.01 62.89
C MET A 743 -6.84 -25.04 61.41
N ILE A 744 -7.81 -24.73 60.56
CA ILE A 744 -7.69 -24.65 59.10
C ILE A 744 -7.82 -23.19 58.70
N TYR A 745 -6.84 -22.69 57.96
CA TYR A 745 -6.84 -21.37 57.34
C TYR A 745 -6.82 -21.55 55.82
N VAL A 746 -7.55 -20.70 55.09
CA VAL A 746 -7.47 -20.65 53.63
C VAL A 746 -7.18 -19.22 53.21
N ASP A 747 -6.06 -19.04 52.52
CA ASP A 747 -5.55 -17.74 52.08
C ASP A 747 -5.37 -17.71 50.56
N VAL A 748 -5.61 -16.57 49.91
CA VAL A 748 -5.15 -16.34 48.53
C VAL A 748 -3.96 -15.40 48.54
N VAL A 749 -2.82 -15.91 48.08
CA VAL A 749 -1.50 -15.24 48.10
C VAL A 749 -0.86 -15.30 46.72
N SER A 750 0.22 -14.54 46.46
CA SER A 750 0.95 -14.68 45.19
C SER A 750 1.68 -16.02 45.10
N SER A 751 1.78 -16.59 43.89
CA SER A 751 2.55 -17.82 43.63
C SER A 751 4.00 -17.67 44.08
N SER A 752 4.58 -16.48 43.88
CA SER A 752 5.94 -16.14 44.31
C SER A 752 6.15 -16.19 45.83
N MET A 753 5.13 -15.97 46.67
CA MET A 753 5.23 -16.12 48.12
C MET A 753 5.24 -17.60 48.54
N VAL A 754 4.55 -18.46 47.80
CA VAL A 754 4.55 -19.92 48.03
C VAL A 754 5.88 -20.53 47.57
N GLU A 755 6.34 -20.16 46.38
CA GLU A 755 7.60 -20.64 45.79
C GLU A 755 8.82 -20.22 46.61
N LYS A 756 8.87 -18.97 47.09
CA LYS A 756 9.91 -18.46 48.00
C LYS A 756 9.70 -18.87 49.47
N LYS A 757 8.60 -19.56 49.77
CA LYS A 757 8.17 -19.96 51.13
C LYS A 757 8.12 -18.81 52.15
N THR A 758 7.81 -17.58 51.71
CA THR A 758 7.77 -16.37 52.56
C THR A 758 6.43 -16.16 53.28
N PHE A 759 5.44 -17.01 53.05
CA PHE A 759 4.13 -16.95 53.70
C PHE A 759 4.02 -17.94 54.86
N ALA A 760 3.64 -17.48 56.05
CA ALA A 760 3.37 -18.30 57.22
C ALA A 760 2.14 -17.82 58.02
N ARG A 761 1.61 -18.71 58.87
CA ARG A 761 0.65 -18.39 59.93
C ARG A 761 1.33 -18.68 61.27
N GLU A 762 1.22 -17.76 62.22
CA GLU A 762 1.73 -17.89 63.61
C GLU A 762 0.85 -18.82 64.46
N GLU A 763 1.28 -19.17 65.68
CA GLU A 763 0.57 -20.10 66.57
C GLU A 763 -0.89 -19.67 66.87
N CYS A 764 -1.14 -18.37 67.09
CA CYS A 764 -2.49 -17.81 67.17
C CYS A 764 -3.10 -17.43 65.79
N GLY A 765 -2.63 -18.00 64.69
CA GLY A 765 -3.24 -17.86 63.36
C GLY A 765 -3.06 -16.52 62.66
N LYS A 766 -2.24 -15.60 63.18
CA LYS A 766 -1.91 -14.33 62.52
C LYS A 766 -1.08 -14.60 61.25
N ILE A 767 -1.33 -13.87 60.16
CA ILE A 767 -0.49 -13.94 58.96
C ILE A 767 0.86 -13.29 59.26
N SER A 768 1.94 -14.01 58.95
CA SER A 768 3.31 -13.56 59.15
C SER A 768 4.07 -13.70 57.85
N TYR A 769 4.63 -12.59 57.36
CA TYR A 769 5.51 -12.59 56.21
C TYR A 769 6.93 -12.83 56.69
N ILE A 770 7.53 -13.93 56.28
CA ILE A 770 8.93 -14.24 56.57
C ILE A 770 9.78 -13.31 55.71
N THR A 771 10.08 -12.13 56.24
CA THR A 771 11.12 -11.24 55.71
C THR A 771 12.41 -12.05 55.64
N TYR A 772 13.01 -12.14 54.46
CA TYR A 772 14.31 -12.80 54.31
C TYR A 772 15.33 -12.02 55.15
N LEU A 773 15.68 -12.57 56.31
CA LEU A 773 16.99 -12.33 56.90
C LEU A 773 18.00 -12.89 55.89
N GLU A 774 18.56 -12.01 55.07
CA GLU A 774 19.69 -12.37 54.23
C GLU A 774 20.76 -13.03 55.10
N LYS A 775 21.44 -14.03 54.54
CA LYS A 775 22.58 -14.67 55.20
C LYS A 775 23.53 -13.56 55.65
N LYS A 776 23.91 -13.57 56.94
CA LYS A 776 25.10 -12.85 57.41
C LYS A 776 26.31 -13.39 56.64
N LYS A 777 26.59 -12.79 55.48
CA LYS A 777 27.94 -12.75 54.92
C LYS A 777 28.84 -12.10 55.95
N GLU A 778 30.08 -12.55 56.01
CA GLU A 778 31.04 -12.12 57.02
C GLU A 778 31.28 -10.61 56.90
N LYS A 779 31.32 -9.91 58.04
CA LYS A 779 31.70 -8.48 58.06
C LYS A 779 33.12 -8.35 57.51
N LYS A 780 33.28 -7.67 56.37
CA LYS A 780 34.48 -6.86 56.15
C LYS A 780 34.30 -5.50 56.85
N PRO A 781 35.40 -4.83 57.26
CA PRO A 781 35.29 -3.59 58.04
C PRO A 781 34.69 -2.43 57.24
N GLU A 782 34.03 -1.53 57.95
CA GLU A 782 33.55 -0.25 57.43
C GLU A 782 34.73 0.70 57.15
N VAL A 783 34.61 1.53 56.12
CA VAL A 783 35.43 2.75 55.95
C VAL A 783 34.49 3.93 56.17
N VAL A 784 34.82 4.75 57.17
CA VAL A 784 33.99 5.88 57.61
C VAL A 784 34.35 7.15 56.83
N GLN A 785 33.34 7.88 56.36
CA GLN A 785 33.42 9.34 56.14
C GLN A 785 32.14 10.03 56.65
N PRO A 786 32.21 11.33 57.06
CA PRO A 786 31.22 11.95 57.96
C PRO A 786 30.08 12.72 57.23
N PRO A 787 29.00 13.10 57.95
CA PRO A 787 27.84 13.79 57.38
C PRO A 787 27.87 15.33 57.52
N ILE A 788 27.19 16.00 56.57
CA ILE A 788 26.78 17.42 56.55
C ILE A 788 25.43 17.40 55.78
N SER A 789 24.27 17.21 56.42
CA SER A 789 23.44 18.15 57.20
C SER A 789 22.39 18.89 56.35
N GLU A 790 21.15 18.87 56.80
CA GLU A 790 20.00 19.61 56.23
C GLU A 790 19.93 21.05 56.81
N GLU A 791 18.86 21.78 56.49
CA GLU A 791 18.67 23.25 56.65
C GLU A 791 19.34 24.04 55.49
N GLU A 792 18.72 25.06 54.88
CA GLU A 792 17.63 25.96 55.34
C GLU A 792 16.30 25.85 54.55
N LEU A 793 15.27 26.57 55.02
CA LEU A 793 13.88 26.57 54.54
C LEU A 793 13.32 28.01 54.48
N THR A 794 12.49 28.34 53.47
CA THR A 794 11.48 29.46 53.46
C THR A 794 11.98 30.92 53.62
N GLU A 795 11.20 31.98 53.33
CA GLU A 795 9.83 32.07 52.76
C GLU A 795 9.85 32.68 51.32
N ASP A 796 9.30 33.84 50.87
CA ASP A 796 8.43 34.92 51.39
C ASP A 796 7.69 35.59 50.18
N LEU A 797 6.85 36.63 50.38
CA LEU A 797 5.97 37.24 49.36
C LEU A 797 5.94 38.79 49.35
N GLY A 798 5.55 39.40 48.21
CA GLY A 798 5.20 40.84 48.06
C GLY A 798 6.29 41.71 47.40
N GLU A 799 6.00 42.84 46.73
CA GLU A 799 4.72 43.48 46.36
C GLU A 799 4.80 44.08 44.91
N ILE A 800 3.85 44.93 44.51
CA ILE A 800 3.54 45.34 43.11
C ILE A 800 3.72 46.87 42.93
N GLU A 801 3.83 47.33 41.66
CA GLU A 801 3.48 48.67 41.07
C GLU A 801 4.64 49.39 40.33
N ILE A 802 4.47 50.12 39.21
CA ILE A 802 3.39 50.23 38.19
C ILE A 802 3.99 50.78 36.85
N TYR A 803 3.39 50.39 35.70
CA TYR A 803 3.48 50.86 34.30
C TYR A 803 4.44 51.97 33.81
N GLU A 804 4.96 51.77 32.59
CA GLU A 804 4.93 52.78 31.50
C GLU A 804 4.63 52.10 30.13
N GLU A 805 4.56 52.82 29.00
CA GLU A 805 3.59 52.53 27.92
C GLU A 805 4.02 51.62 26.72
N GLN A 806 3.10 50.74 26.34
CA GLN A 806 2.73 50.25 25.00
C GLN A 806 3.76 50.28 23.83
N GLU A 807 4.28 49.11 23.47
CA GLU A 807 4.28 48.68 22.06
C GLU A 807 3.12 47.69 21.83
N LEU A 808 2.54 47.65 20.62
CA LEU A 808 1.44 46.73 20.32
C LEU A 808 1.95 45.28 20.32
N GLU A 809 1.31 44.44 21.14
CA GLU A 809 1.60 43.01 21.16
C GLU A 809 1.40 42.38 19.77
N LYS A 810 2.42 41.63 19.32
CA LYS A 810 2.17 40.55 18.37
C LYS A 810 1.18 39.58 19.03
N PRO A 811 0.20 39.01 18.30
CA PRO A 811 -0.78 38.13 18.90
C PRO A 811 -0.08 37.00 19.66
N GLN A 812 -0.27 36.95 20.98
CA GLN A 812 0.39 35.97 21.84
C GLN A 812 0.11 34.56 21.33
N GLU A 813 1.17 33.75 21.15
CA GLU A 813 1.01 32.35 20.78
C GLU A 813 0.18 31.66 21.86
N LYS A 814 -0.95 31.03 21.47
CA LYS A 814 -1.74 30.23 22.39
C LYS A 814 -0.86 29.13 22.97
N THR A 815 -0.54 29.22 24.27
CA THR A 815 0.24 28.20 24.97
C THR A 815 -0.57 26.92 25.11
N CYS A 816 -0.55 26.08 24.08
CA CYS A 816 -1.22 24.79 24.06
C CYS A 816 -0.62 23.88 25.16
N PRO A 817 -1.41 23.34 26.11
CA PRO A 817 -0.92 22.46 27.18
C PRO A 817 -0.67 21.01 26.69
N GLY A 818 -0.20 20.85 25.46
CA GLY A 818 -0.07 19.57 24.76
C GLY A 818 0.70 19.74 23.44
N ARG A 819 0.72 18.69 22.60
CA ARG A 819 1.37 18.75 21.28
C ARG A 819 0.67 19.76 20.38
N THR A 820 1.45 20.38 19.51
CA THR A 820 0.96 21.33 18.51
C THR A 820 0.75 20.64 17.16
N TYR A 821 -0.15 21.19 16.35
CA TYR A 821 -0.50 20.60 15.06
C TYR A 821 -0.62 21.69 13.99
N LYS A 822 -0.12 21.42 12.78
CA LYS A 822 -0.43 22.19 11.56
C LYS A 822 -1.11 21.29 10.52
N VAL A 823 -1.80 21.90 9.58
CA VAL A 823 -2.36 21.21 8.40
C VAL A 823 -1.43 21.42 7.22
N VAL A 824 -0.83 20.35 6.71
CA VAL A 824 -0.13 20.36 5.41
C VAL A 824 -1.19 20.15 4.34
N PHE A 825 -1.42 21.14 3.47
CA PHE A 825 -2.45 21.07 2.42
C PHE A 825 -2.03 20.22 1.21
N CYS A 826 -0.74 20.24 0.88
CA CYS A 826 -0.09 19.44 -0.16
C CYS A 826 1.44 19.56 -0.07
N GLU A 827 2.14 18.74 -0.85
CA GLU A 827 3.59 18.81 -1.07
C GLU A 827 3.84 19.11 -2.55
N ALA A 828 4.58 20.17 -2.87
CA ALA A 828 5.02 20.47 -4.23
C ALA A 828 6.39 19.83 -4.54
N ARG A 829 6.59 19.42 -5.80
CA ARG A 829 7.82 18.75 -6.28
C ARG A 829 8.92 19.71 -6.71
N ASN A 830 8.57 20.97 -6.98
CA ASN A 830 9.49 22.05 -7.36
C ASN A 830 8.86 23.42 -7.00
N THR A 831 9.61 24.50 -7.18
CA THR A 831 9.20 25.87 -6.84
C THR A 831 7.99 26.35 -7.66
N ASP A 832 7.89 25.96 -8.94
CA ASP A 832 6.80 26.39 -9.82
C ASP A 832 5.45 25.76 -9.41
N GLU A 833 5.47 24.47 -9.06
CA GLU A 833 4.31 23.79 -8.49
C GLU A 833 3.97 24.31 -7.08
N TYR A 834 4.98 24.75 -6.31
CA TYR A 834 4.78 25.37 -5.00
C TYR A 834 4.03 26.70 -5.13
N GLU A 835 4.54 27.66 -5.91
CA GLU A 835 3.88 28.97 -6.06
C GLU A 835 2.51 28.87 -6.72
N PHE A 836 2.32 27.94 -7.67
CA PHE A 836 0.99 27.64 -8.21
C PHE A 836 0.02 27.13 -7.13
N LEU A 837 0.42 26.12 -6.34
CA LEU A 837 -0.46 25.53 -5.33
C LEU A 837 -0.70 26.49 -4.15
N LYS A 838 0.30 27.28 -3.76
CA LYS A 838 0.21 28.38 -2.79
C LYS A 838 -0.80 29.43 -3.25
N GLY A 839 -0.71 29.91 -4.49
CA GLY A 839 -1.70 30.81 -5.09
C GLY A 839 -3.11 30.22 -5.12
N LEU A 840 -3.24 28.93 -5.45
CA LEU A 840 -4.54 28.23 -5.42
C LEU A 840 -5.12 28.14 -4.00
N ILE A 841 -4.31 27.86 -2.97
CA ILE A 841 -4.76 27.74 -1.57
C ILE A 841 -5.12 29.13 -0.99
N ILE A 842 -4.40 30.18 -1.37
CA ILE A 842 -4.77 31.57 -1.05
C ILE A 842 -6.09 31.94 -1.76
N SER A 843 -6.29 31.55 -3.03
CA SER A 843 -7.57 31.77 -3.74
C SER A 843 -8.76 30.99 -3.14
N LEU A 844 -8.47 29.86 -2.48
CA LEU A 844 -9.43 29.12 -1.66
C LEU A 844 -9.76 29.82 -0.33
N GLY A 845 -9.07 30.91 0.02
CA GLY A 845 -9.29 31.70 1.23
C GLY A 845 -8.69 31.09 2.50
N PHE A 846 -7.48 30.53 2.40
CA PHE A 846 -6.70 30.02 3.53
C PHE A 846 -5.35 30.73 3.63
N GLU A 847 -4.88 30.98 4.85
CA GLU A 847 -3.53 31.50 5.07
C GLU A 847 -2.51 30.34 5.15
N VAL A 848 -1.43 30.50 4.40
CA VAL A 848 -0.34 29.53 4.28
C VAL A 848 0.98 30.16 4.69
N GLU A 849 1.88 29.33 5.20
CA GLU A 849 3.23 29.72 5.59
C GLU A 849 4.23 29.45 4.46
N ASP A 850 5.31 30.25 4.40
CA ASP A 850 6.36 30.04 3.40
C ASP A 850 7.17 28.77 3.72
N GLY A 851 7.15 27.82 2.80
CA GLY A 851 7.65 26.47 3.00
C GLY A 851 9.16 26.40 2.75
N VAL A 852 9.90 25.89 3.74
CA VAL A 852 11.32 25.53 3.57
C VAL A 852 11.39 24.18 2.82
N ALA A 853 12.32 24.04 1.88
CA ALA A 853 12.51 22.80 1.14
C ALA A 853 13.02 21.68 2.04
N GLU A 854 12.18 20.69 2.33
CA GLU A 854 12.57 19.46 3.03
C GLU A 854 13.18 18.47 2.01
N THR A 855 14.41 18.02 2.25
CA THR A 855 15.03 16.93 1.50
C THR A 855 14.79 15.59 2.21
N ASP A 856 13.82 14.82 1.73
CA ASP A 856 13.71 13.41 2.09
C ASP A 856 15.00 12.67 1.67
N GLY A 857 15.44 11.71 2.49
CA GLY A 857 16.77 11.06 2.43
C GLY A 857 17.07 10.26 1.15
N ASN A 858 16.15 10.28 0.19
CA ASN A 858 16.27 9.67 -1.15
C ASN A 858 16.35 10.71 -2.28
N GLN A 859 16.95 11.88 -2.01
CA GLN A 859 17.23 12.95 -3.00
C GLN A 859 16.00 13.46 -3.77
N LYS A 860 14.86 13.64 -3.08
CA LYS A 860 13.71 14.37 -3.63
C LYS A 860 13.42 15.59 -2.79
N TYR A 861 13.58 16.76 -3.40
CA TYR A 861 13.10 18.02 -2.86
C TYR A 861 11.58 17.99 -2.77
N LYS A 862 11.05 18.40 -1.62
CA LYS A 862 9.64 18.68 -1.41
C LYS A 862 9.49 20.06 -0.77
N LEU A 863 8.49 20.81 -1.21
CA LEU A 863 8.05 22.04 -0.57
C LEU A 863 6.66 21.81 0.03
N PRO A 864 6.53 21.59 1.35
CA PRO A 864 5.23 21.48 1.99
C PRO A 864 4.53 22.85 1.99
N ILE A 865 3.22 22.86 1.74
CA ILE A 865 2.40 24.06 1.91
C ILE A 865 1.56 23.86 3.18
N GLU A 866 1.96 24.53 4.26
CA GLU A 866 1.39 24.35 5.59
C GLU A 866 0.46 25.51 5.99
N SER A 867 -0.49 25.23 6.88
CA SER A 867 -1.34 26.23 7.50
C SER A 867 -0.52 27.13 8.42
N LYS A 868 -0.69 28.44 8.27
CA LYS A 868 -0.08 29.45 9.15
C LYS A 868 -0.64 29.42 10.59
N GLU A 869 -1.85 28.89 10.77
CA GLU A 869 -2.41 28.62 12.10
C GLU A 869 -1.85 27.33 12.71
N ILE A 870 -1.61 27.38 14.02
CA ILE A 870 -1.22 26.25 14.86
C ILE A 870 -2.41 25.85 15.74
N PHE A 871 -2.74 24.56 15.77
CA PHE A 871 -3.88 24.00 16.49
C PHE A 871 -3.43 23.29 17.77
N CYS A 872 -4.18 23.48 18.86
CA CYS A 872 -3.91 22.82 20.14
C CYS A 872 -4.48 21.39 20.22
N SER A 873 -5.35 21.02 19.26
CA SER A 873 -5.93 19.68 19.16
C SER A 873 -5.97 19.17 17.72
N PRO A 874 -5.98 17.83 17.50
CA PRO A 874 -6.26 17.26 16.19
C PRO A 874 -7.68 17.56 15.69
N GLN A 875 -8.61 17.94 16.57
CA GLN A 875 -10.01 18.17 16.19
C GLN A 875 -10.17 19.51 15.46
N GLU A 876 -9.61 20.59 16.00
CA GLU A 876 -9.56 21.90 15.34
C GLU A 876 -8.85 21.82 13.96
N ALA A 877 -7.71 21.11 13.90
CA ALA A 877 -6.98 20.88 12.65
C ALA A 877 -7.82 20.10 11.60
N ASN A 878 -8.65 19.16 12.03
CA ASN A 878 -9.54 18.41 11.14
C ASN A 878 -10.71 19.27 10.63
N GLU A 879 -11.22 20.24 11.39
CA GLU A 879 -12.25 21.17 10.92
C GLU A 879 -11.73 22.07 9.79
N LEU A 880 -10.46 22.50 9.85
CA LEU A 880 -9.81 23.18 8.72
C LEU A 880 -9.70 22.26 7.49
N ILE A 881 -9.30 20.99 7.68
CA ILE A 881 -9.22 19.99 6.60
C ILE A 881 -10.59 19.75 5.95
N LEU A 882 -11.68 19.67 6.73
CA LEU A 882 -13.04 19.53 6.21
C LEU A 882 -13.43 20.76 5.38
N THR A 883 -13.21 21.96 5.93
CA THR A 883 -13.47 23.24 5.24
C THR A 883 -12.69 23.35 3.93
N PHE A 884 -11.41 22.94 3.93
CA PHE A 884 -10.56 22.89 2.75
C PHE A 884 -11.11 21.95 1.68
N ASN A 885 -11.49 20.72 2.08
CA ASN A 885 -12.10 19.75 1.16
C ASN A 885 -13.45 20.23 0.58
N GLU A 886 -14.24 21.01 1.32
CA GLU A 886 -15.47 21.62 0.78
C GLU A 886 -15.20 22.74 -0.22
N ARG A 887 -14.25 23.64 0.05
CA ARG A 887 -13.91 24.71 -0.89
C ARG A 887 -13.23 24.15 -2.15
N LEU A 888 -12.33 23.16 -2.01
CA LEU A 888 -11.68 22.47 -3.13
C LEU A 888 -12.68 21.76 -4.05
N LYS A 889 -13.74 21.12 -3.50
CA LYS A 889 -14.84 20.54 -4.30
C LYS A 889 -15.56 21.56 -5.19
N LYS A 890 -15.59 22.85 -4.82
CA LYS A 890 -16.27 23.91 -5.58
C LYS A 890 -15.47 24.38 -6.80
N ILE A 891 -14.13 24.36 -6.75
CA ILE A 891 -13.26 24.72 -7.90
C ILE A 891 -12.79 23.50 -8.72
N SER A 892 -12.85 22.28 -8.16
CA SER A 892 -12.55 21.03 -8.87
C SER A 892 -13.27 20.79 -10.22
N PRO A 893 -14.44 21.40 -10.53
CA PRO A 893 -15.04 21.35 -11.88
C PRO A 893 -14.46 22.38 -12.86
N LEU A 894 -13.82 23.44 -12.37
CA LEU A 894 -13.31 24.56 -13.16
C LEU A 894 -11.82 24.41 -13.51
N ILE A 895 -11.08 23.60 -12.75
CA ILE A 895 -9.66 23.31 -12.97
C ILE A 895 -9.47 21.78 -12.94
N ASN A 896 -8.88 21.22 -14.01
CA ASN A 896 -8.80 19.78 -14.24
C ASN A 896 -7.70 19.09 -13.40
N PHE A 897 -7.86 19.10 -12.07
CA PHE A 897 -6.92 18.51 -11.12
C PHE A 897 -7.21 17.05 -10.78
N ARG A 898 -6.16 16.24 -10.65
CA ARG A 898 -6.27 14.94 -9.95
C ARG A 898 -6.31 15.20 -8.45
N ARG A 899 -7.33 14.69 -7.75
CA ARG A 899 -7.45 14.70 -6.27
C ARG A 899 -6.31 13.97 -5.52
N GLU A 900 -5.36 13.42 -6.25
CA GLU A 900 -4.17 12.76 -5.71
C GLU A 900 -3.03 13.76 -5.45
N GLN A 901 -3.03 14.92 -6.13
CA GLN A 901 -1.99 15.95 -6.04
C GLN A 901 -2.21 16.96 -4.89
N VAL A 902 -3.45 17.08 -4.40
CA VAL A 902 -3.82 18.02 -3.33
C VAL A 902 -4.56 17.24 -2.25
N ARG A 903 -3.91 17.08 -1.09
CA ARG A 903 -4.38 16.23 0.02
C ARG A 903 -3.95 16.83 1.36
N ALA A 904 -4.91 17.41 2.06
CA ALA A 904 -4.64 17.98 3.37
C ALA A 904 -4.51 16.88 4.46
N TYR A 905 -3.48 16.96 5.30
CA TYR A 905 -3.25 16.08 6.45
C TYR A 905 -2.67 16.84 7.65
N VAL A 906 -2.80 16.27 8.85
CA VAL A 906 -2.28 16.87 10.09
C VAL A 906 -0.84 16.44 10.33
N LYS A 907 0.08 17.40 10.45
CA LYS A 907 1.49 17.22 10.88
C LYS A 907 1.58 17.66 12.34
N ALA A 908 2.11 16.80 13.20
CA ALA A 908 2.27 17.07 14.63
C ALA A 908 3.69 17.57 14.92
N PHE A 909 3.78 18.55 15.82
CA PHE A 909 5.00 19.19 16.30
C PHE A 909 5.02 19.07 17.83
#